data_AF-Q7VFM4-F1
#
_entry.id   AF-Q7VFM4-F1
#
_cell.length_a   1.000
_cell.length_b   1.000
_cell.length_c   1.000
_cell.angle_alpha   90.00
_cell.angle_beta   90.00
_cell.angle_gamma   90.00
#
_symmetry.space_group_name_H-M   'P 1'
#
loop_
_entity.id
_entity.type
_entity.pdbx_description
1 polymer ?
#
loop_
_entity_poly.entity_id
_entity_poly.type
_entity_poly.pdbx_seq_one_letter_code
_entity_poly.pdbx_strand_id
1 'polypeptide(L)'
;MKKYCIYILWGMLISVLLVACSDKPTDSTPDQAPPEKPALILEGNESLEKLMDKIFENNVYSTTTDELMRSFLPKEVQKNADTDKFIPVEHKRYEVAQLFRQAYFQNKTHQIQSKTLEEAFALKKEWNVLCTSAQPYEKLPILQRLNTEIEISLSLLLLNSQDEVDTLERLLSQQYQSAKGTGELNTIIESQMQVRLLILFGLYHLDLINESKEEHSESFKLRSTLGANLAQYQDFLPKEHYEVYHRAFMLLNHAILKEQAPLDRILVKLLEFLPSLEQNIGNEDWYLHLERVKNAYEISKTQDFSSPKAQELIQIAQNPHKNVYDNALIGNYLYGLDYLTLTLLNNDVANNLSLALDSLQKDFKHFQIFQHHFEPSSFQNYIASMFIGAYALYNTRQNQERFNELLHLIKSELSQYNDVISDENKDLYQDALFVLEQMDKTKFLQITLTEAKPEEEAGYIKIRLNLSPFEIESIKSIVSKENNALKENLPVCLTPQEVDFMLSLVYQAYKTQDVRGVAPEMFKIRLEEVFGIENLEHQKQFKDAQGKEWGREYLIDFDRFMLLGVADRACYVQSLILDEKLSVLQEKQKICGYNLYFDKENGLITNEILPSRILEIIADGNVYYRLREADLNLNKFIFYNDEIALESLKNAQDLGEILPVLLTTFSHMKDYLNNRLSPQQTQEIILRAKQKPCAK
;
A
#
# COMPACT_ATOMS: atom_id res chain seq x y z
N MET A 1 -10.00 40.93 -76.88
CA MET A 1 -10.24 40.81 -75.43
C MET A 1 -9.91 39.44 -74.84
N LYS A 2 -10.14 38.30 -75.51
CA LYS A 2 -9.81 36.96 -74.95
C LYS A 2 -8.30 36.64 -74.76
N LYS A 3 -7.39 37.29 -75.49
CA LYS A 3 -5.93 37.06 -75.35
C LYS A 3 -5.30 37.76 -74.14
N TYR A 4 -5.79 38.93 -73.73
CA TYR A 4 -5.23 39.69 -72.60
C TYR A 4 -5.56 39.09 -71.23
N CYS A 5 -6.75 38.48 -71.07
CA CYS A 5 -7.09 37.75 -69.85
C CYS A 5 -6.22 36.50 -69.65
N ILE A 6 -5.74 35.87 -70.72
CA ILE A 6 -4.84 34.71 -70.65
C ILE A 6 -3.46 35.15 -70.15
N TYR A 7 -2.92 36.27 -70.60
CA TYR A 7 -1.63 36.77 -70.11
C TYR A 7 -1.67 37.20 -68.63
N ILE A 8 -2.80 37.74 -68.16
CA ILE A 8 -2.99 38.08 -66.74
C ILE A 8 -3.14 36.81 -65.89
N LEU A 9 -3.85 35.78 -66.38
CA LEU A 9 -3.96 34.49 -65.70
C LEU A 9 -2.60 33.76 -65.62
N TRP A 10 -1.80 33.81 -66.69
CA TRP A 10 -0.45 33.25 -66.71
C TRP A 10 0.52 34.05 -65.83
N GLY A 11 0.38 35.37 -65.77
CA GLY A 11 1.13 36.22 -64.82
C GLY A 11 0.80 35.92 -63.36
N MET A 12 -0.47 35.68 -63.04
CA MET A 12 -0.88 35.25 -61.69
C MET A 12 -0.36 33.84 -61.36
N LEU A 13 -0.43 32.89 -62.30
CA LEU A 13 0.09 31.53 -62.11
C LEU A 13 1.61 31.51 -61.87
N ILE A 14 2.38 32.34 -62.57
CA ILE A 14 3.83 32.47 -62.37
C ILE A 14 4.15 33.18 -61.03
N SER A 15 3.33 34.14 -60.60
CA SER A 15 3.50 34.77 -59.28
C SER A 15 3.14 33.85 -58.11
N VAL A 16 2.21 32.90 -58.31
CA VAL A 16 1.89 31.86 -57.32
C VAL A 16 2.96 30.75 -57.33
N LEU A 17 3.55 30.44 -58.49
CA LEU A 17 4.67 29.49 -58.65
C LEU A 17 6.04 30.05 -58.23
N LEU A 18 6.17 31.35 -57.94
CA LEU A 18 7.39 31.94 -57.37
C LEU A 18 7.27 32.21 -55.86
N VAL A 19 6.06 32.08 -55.29
CA VAL A 19 5.83 32.07 -53.84
C VAL A 19 5.76 30.63 -53.29
N ALA A 20 5.68 29.62 -54.17
CA ALA A 20 5.90 28.21 -53.84
C ALA A 20 7.17 27.72 -54.56
N CYS A 21 8.19 27.30 -53.81
CA CYS A 21 9.56 26.94 -54.25
C CYS A 21 10.54 28.10 -54.47
N SER A 22 10.91 28.75 -53.37
CA SER A 22 12.29 29.24 -53.15
C SER A 22 13.00 28.29 -52.17
N ASP A 23 13.01 27.00 -52.47
CA ASP A 23 13.91 26.06 -51.80
C ASP A 23 15.26 26.12 -52.50
N LYS A 24 16.13 26.99 -51.97
CA LYS A 24 17.55 26.66 -52.00
C LYS A 24 17.72 25.36 -51.20
N PRO A 25 18.60 24.43 -51.60
CA PRO A 25 18.96 23.32 -50.75
C PRO A 25 19.80 23.89 -49.61
N THR A 26 19.12 24.44 -48.61
CA THR A 26 19.65 24.49 -47.27
C THR A 26 19.62 23.05 -46.84
N ASP A 27 20.78 22.47 -46.54
CA ASP A 27 20.89 21.12 -45.99
C ASP A 27 19.86 20.96 -44.88
N SER A 28 18.75 20.27 -45.19
CA SER A 28 17.76 19.88 -44.22
C SER A 28 18.41 18.79 -43.40
N THR A 29 19.08 19.19 -42.32
CA THR A 29 19.26 18.31 -41.16
C THR A 29 17.90 17.68 -40.86
N PRO A 30 17.83 16.36 -40.67
CA PRO A 30 16.56 15.68 -40.47
C PRO A 30 15.80 16.37 -39.34
N ASP A 31 14.52 16.65 -39.57
CA ASP A 31 13.57 17.06 -38.53
C ASP A 31 13.68 16.05 -37.39
N GLN A 32 14.48 16.37 -36.37
CA GLN A 32 14.46 15.65 -35.11
C GLN A 32 13.13 16.06 -34.48
N ALA A 33 12.17 15.14 -34.48
CA ALA A 33 10.96 15.28 -33.68
C ALA A 33 11.39 15.69 -32.26
N PRO A 34 10.66 16.64 -31.61
CA PRO A 34 10.98 17.03 -30.25
C PRO A 34 11.11 15.76 -29.40
N PRO A 35 12.11 15.68 -28.51
CA PRO A 35 12.34 14.49 -27.70
C PRO A 35 11.04 14.15 -26.97
N GLU A 36 10.59 12.90 -27.03
CA GLU A 36 9.36 12.49 -26.33
C GLU A 36 9.58 12.44 -24.82
N LYS A 37 8.54 12.75 -24.04
CA LYS A 37 8.58 12.67 -22.57
C LYS A 37 8.97 11.26 -22.16
N PRO A 38 10.01 11.08 -21.31
CA PRO A 38 10.41 9.75 -20.85
C PRO A 38 9.22 9.01 -20.24
N ALA A 39 8.93 7.82 -20.74
CA ALA A 39 7.87 6.98 -20.21
C ALA A 39 8.21 6.54 -18.78
N LEU A 40 7.33 6.85 -17.82
CA LEU A 40 7.44 6.37 -16.44
C LEU A 40 6.79 4.99 -16.34
N ILE A 41 7.49 4.00 -16.88
CA ILE A 41 7.09 2.58 -16.84
C ILE A 41 8.26 1.73 -16.34
N LEU A 42 7.96 0.65 -15.62
CA LEU A 42 8.94 -0.33 -15.20
C LEU A 42 9.35 -1.23 -16.38
N GLU A 43 10.65 -1.28 -16.66
CA GLU A 43 11.25 -2.16 -17.66
C GLU A 43 11.96 -3.34 -16.97
N GLY A 44 11.18 -4.24 -16.38
CA GLY A 44 11.70 -5.42 -15.68
C GLY A 44 12.38 -5.08 -14.34
N ASN A 45 13.51 -5.73 -14.04
CA ASN A 45 14.26 -5.51 -12.80
C ASN A 45 15.28 -4.38 -12.97
N GLU A 46 14.79 -3.14 -12.98
CA GLU A 46 15.63 -1.94 -13.06
C GLU A 46 16.35 -1.67 -11.73
N SER A 47 17.57 -1.12 -11.80
CA SER A 47 18.32 -0.69 -10.62
C SER A 47 17.78 0.61 -10.05
N LEU A 48 18.12 0.91 -8.80
CA LEU A 48 17.75 2.17 -8.14
C LEU A 48 18.18 3.38 -8.97
N GLU A 49 19.43 3.39 -9.46
CA GLU A 49 19.99 4.50 -10.24
C GLU A 49 19.22 4.73 -11.54
N LYS A 50 18.83 3.64 -12.24
CA LYS A 50 18.07 3.74 -13.50
C LYS A 50 16.67 4.31 -13.24
N LEU A 51 16.02 3.91 -12.15
CA LEU A 51 14.70 4.43 -11.78
C LEU A 51 14.79 5.91 -11.37
N MET A 52 15.80 6.29 -10.58
CA MET A 52 16.01 7.68 -10.20
C MET A 52 16.35 8.57 -11.40
N ASP A 53 17.13 8.07 -12.37
CA ASP A 53 17.38 8.78 -13.63
C ASP A 53 16.07 9.00 -14.40
N LYS A 54 15.21 7.99 -14.52
CA LYS A 54 13.90 8.13 -15.16
C LYS A 54 13.03 9.18 -14.48
N ILE A 55 12.97 9.16 -13.14
CA ILE A 55 12.21 10.12 -12.33
C ILE A 55 12.76 11.54 -12.54
N PHE A 56 14.08 11.70 -12.47
CA PHE A 56 14.77 12.96 -12.69
C PHE A 56 14.48 13.52 -14.09
N GLU A 57 14.68 12.73 -15.15
CA GLU A 57 14.45 13.15 -16.53
C GLU A 57 12.99 13.53 -16.79
N ASN A 58 12.04 12.80 -16.18
CA ASN A 58 10.62 13.13 -16.28
C ASN A 58 10.29 14.48 -15.60
N ASN A 59 10.94 14.76 -14.47
CA ASN A 59 10.74 15.99 -13.70
C ASN A 59 11.22 17.24 -14.46
N VAL A 60 12.38 17.16 -15.13
CA VAL A 60 12.99 18.31 -15.85
C VAL A 60 12.54 18.45 -17.30
N TYR A 61 11.79 17.49 -17.84
CA TYR A 61 11.42 17.40 -19.26
C TYR A 61 10.74 18.67 -19.81
N SER A 62 9.76 19.21 -19.08
CA SER A 62 8.99 20.37 -19.56
C SER A 62 9.87 21.61 -19.75
N THR A 63 10.79 21.86 -18.82
CA THR A 63 11.71 23.01 -18.85
C THR A 63 12.81 22.84 -19.91
N THR A 64 13.26 21.62 -20.19
CA THR A 64 14.30 21.35 -21.22
C THR A 64 13.75 21.35 -22.65
N THR A 65 12.52 20.90 -22.84
CA THR A 65 11.89 20.82 -24.18
C THR A 65 11.50 22.20 -24.71
N ASP A 66 11.04 23.13 -23.84
CA ASP A 66 10.66 24.49 -24.24
C ASP A 66 11.83 25.30 -24.84
N GLU A 67 13.07 25.09 -24.38
CA GLU A 67 14.26 25.75 -24.94
C GLU A 67 14.78 25.06 -26.20
N LEU A 68 14.74 23.73 -26.26
CA LEU A 68 15.00 22.97 -27.48
C LEU A 68 14.04 23.39 -28.60
N MET A 69 12.74 23.53 -28.29
CA MET A 69 11.72 24.08 -29.20
C MET A 69 12.04 25.50 -29.68
N ARG A 70 12.64 26.36 -28.85
CA ARG A 70 13.13 27.70 -29.26
C ARG A 70 14.38 27.63 -30.16
N SER A 71 15.23 26.61 -29.98
CA SER A 71 16.39 26.37 -30.85
C SER A 71 16.01 25.93 -32.27
N PHE A 72 14.80 25.38 -32.46
CA PHE A 72 14.22 25.04 -33.76
C PHE A 72 13.52 26.21 -34.47
N LEU A 73 13.37 27.38 -33.82
CA LEU A 73 12.83 28.58 -34.47
C LEU A 73 13.84 29.19 -35.46
N PRO A 74 13.39 29.85 -36.55
CA PRO A 74 14.28 30.49 -37.52
C PRO A 74 15.26 31.46 -36.86
N LYS A 75 16.50 31.53 -37.37
CA LYS A 75 17.56 32.41 -36.84
C LYS A 75 17.16 33.89 -36.78
N GLU A 76 16.21 34.33 -37.60
CA GLU A 76 15.65 35.69 -37.56
C GLU A 76 14.78 35.96 -36.31
N VAL A 77 14.18 34.93 -35.70
CA VAL A 77 13.39 35.02 -34.46
C VAL A 77 14.29 34.88 -33.22
N GLN A 78 15.35 34.08 -33.30
CA GLN A 78 16.37 33.92 -32.25
C GLN A 78 17.21 35.20 -32.04
N LYS A 79 17.41 36.01 -33.09
CA LYS A 79 18.20 37.25 -33.07
C LYS A 79 17.67 38.35 -32.15
N ASN A 80 16.43 38.25 -31.66
CA ASN A 80 15.87 39.26 -30.75
C ASN A 80 16.31 39.08 -29.29
N ALA A 81 16.93 37.94 -28.93
CA ALA A 81 17.37 37.69 -27.55
C ALA A 81 18.60 38.53 -27.12
N ASP A 82 19.49 38.88 -28.04
CA ASP A 82 20.71 39.67 -27.74
C ASP A 82 20.48 41.20 -27.76
N THR A 83 19.29 41.66 -28.17
CA THR A 83 18.97 43.11 -28.32
C THR A 83 18.06 43.67 -27.24
N ASP A 84 17.44 42.83 -26.41
CA ASP A 84 16.66 43.29 -25.26
C ASP A 84 17.56 43.44 -24.03
N LYS A 85 17.40 44.55 -23.29
CA LYS A 85 18.16 44.84 -22.05
C LYS A 85 17.86 43.87 -20.90
N PHE A 86 17.10 42.80 -21.15
CA PHE A 86 16.46 41.99 -20.13
C PHE A 86 16.48 40.50 -20.50
N ILE A 87 16.95 39.65 -19.59
CA ILE A 87 17.05 38.20 -19.81
C ILE A 87 15.64 37.58 -19.78
N PRO A 88 15.19 36.89 -20.84
CA PRO A 88 13.88 36.22 -20.87
C PRO A 88 13.72 35.21 -19.73
N VAL A 89 12.50 35.12 -19.17
CA VAL A 89 12.20 34.24 -18.02
C VAL A 89 12.57 32.78 -18.32
N GLU A 90 12.27 32.30 -19.52
CA GLU A 90 12.49 30.89 -19.85
C GLU A 90 13.96 30.56 -20.06
N HIS A 91 14.78 31.53 -20.51
CA HIS A 91 16.23 31.34 -20.53
C HIS A 91 16.77 31.15 -19.10
N LYS A 92 16.27 31.92 -18.13
CA LYS A 92 16.63 31.73 -16.71
C LYS A 92 16.11 30.41 -16.14
N ARG A 93 14.89 29.99 -16.48
CA ARG A 93 14.37 28.67 -16.07
C ARG A 93 15.18 27.52 -16.66
N TYR A 94 15.69 27.66 -17.88
CA TYR A 94 16.60 26.67 -18.45
C TYR A 94 17.97 26.65 -17.77
N GLU A 95 18.54 27.81 -17.45
CA GLU A 95 19.77 27.89 -16.65
C GLU A 95 19.62 27.15 -15.31
N VAL A 96 18.47 27.32 -14.64
CA VAL A 96 18.11 26.56 -13.42
C VAL A 96 18.03 25.06 -13.71
N ALA A 97 17.34 24.64 -14.77
CA ALA A 97 17.23 23.21 -15.12
C ALA A 97 18.59 22.57 -15.46
N GLN A 98 19.50 23.31 -16.11
CA GLN A 98 20.86 22.84 -16.39
C GLN A 98 21.69 22.70 -15.12
N LEU A 99 21.60 23.67 -14.20
CA LEU A 99 22.24 23.58 -12.90
C LEU A 99 21.71 22.38 -12.10
N PHE A 100 20.39 22.17 -12.10
CA PHE A 100 19.77 21.04 -11.40
C PHE A 100 20.24 19.69 -11.95
N ARG A 101 20.34 19.58 -13.27
CA ARG A 101 20.94 18.41 -13.94
C ARG A 101 22.39 18.19 -13.54
N GLN A 102 23.22 19.24 -13.51
CA GLN A 102 24.61 19.13 -13.09
C GLN A 102 24.72 18.70 -11.62
N ALA A 103 23.91 19.28 -10.74
CA ALA A 103 23.86 18.93 -9.32
C ALA A 103 23.48 17.46 -9.10
N TYR A 104 22.45 16.97 -9.80
CA TYR A 104 22.02 15.58 -9.74
C TYR A 104 23.15 14.61 -10.13
N PHE A 105 23.82 14.85 -11.26
CA PHE A 105 24.92 13.97 -11.68
C PHE A 105 26.15 14.06 -10.78
N GLN A 106 26.50 15.23 -10.25
CA GLN A 106 27.61 15.37 -9.31
C GLN A 106 27.33 14.67 -7.98
N ASN A 107 26.11 14.78 -7.46
CA ASN A 107 25.69 14.09 -6.24
C ASN A 107 25.74 12.56 -6.43
N LYS A 108 25.08 12.06 -7.49
CA LYS A 108 25.06 10.63 -7.85
C LYS A 108 26.46 10.04 -8.03
N THR A 109 27.39 10.81 -8.60
CA THR A 109 28.77 10.36 -8.86
C THR A 109 29.73 10.64 -7.70
N HIS A 110 29.25 11.22 -6.60
CA HIS A 110 30.03 11.66 -5.45
C HIS A 110 31.14 12.69 -5.79
N GLN A 111 30.98 13.45 -6.87
CA GLN A 111 31.97 14.40 -7.40
C GLN A 111 31.43 15.84 -7.34
N ILE A 112 31.16 16.33 -6.13
CA ILE A 112 30.63 17.69 -5.92
C ILE A 112 31.74 18.73 -6.13
N GLN A 113 31.51 19.68 -7.04
CA GLN A 113 32.42 20.78 -7.35
C GLN A 113 31.97 22.07 -6.64
N SER A 114 32.89 22.72 -5.92
CA SER A 114 32.60 23.99 -5.24
C SER A 114 32.09 25.08 -6.20
N LYS A 115 32.57 25.08 -7.45
CA LYS A 115 32.12 26.04 -8.48
C LYS A 115 30.62 25.92 -8.76
N THR A 116 30.10 24.69 -8.86
CA THR A 116 28.67 24.45 -9.12
C THR A 116 27.81 24.88 -7.93
N LEU A 117 28.31 24.70 -6.70
CA LEU A 117 27.65 25.18 -5.49
C LEU A 117 27.60 26.73 -5.45
N GLU A 118 28.70 27.40 -5.79
CA GLU A 118 28.75 28.87 -5.88
C GLU A 118 27.78 29.42 -6.94
N GLU A 119 27.72 28.77 -8.10
CA GLU A 119 26.77 29.09 -9.19
C GLU A 119 25.31 28.93 -8.71
N ALA A 120 25.02 27.87 -7.95
CA ALA A 120 23.68 27.65 -7.38
C ALA A 120 23.26 28.72 -6.38
N PHE A 121 24.16 29.14 -5.48
CA PHE A 121 23.89 30.24 -4.55
C PHE A 121 23.70 31.57 -5.29
N ALA A 122 24.52 31.85 -6.31
CA ALA A 122 24.39 33.03 -7.13
C ALA A 122 23.04 33.06 -7.86
N LEU A 123 22.62 31.93 -8.45
CA LEU A 123 21.36 31.80 -9.18
C LEU A 123 20.14 31.95 -8.26
N LYS A 124 20.18 31.38 -7.04
CA LYS A 124 19.14 31.59 -6.02
C LYS A 124 18.97 33.07 -5.68
N LYS A 125 20.09 33.78 -5.46
CA LYS A 125 20.07 35.22 -5.15
C LYS A 125 19.56 36.04 -6.34
N GLU A 126 20.03 35.73 -7.55
CA GLU A 126 19.61 36.41 -8.77
C GLU A 126 18.11 36.22 -9.03
N TRP A 127 17.60 35.00 -8.94
CA TRP A 127 16.18 34.68 -9.12
C TRP A 127 15.28 35.47 -8.16
N ASN A 128 15.66 35.55 -6.89
CA ASN A 128 14.95 36.34 -5.88
C ASN A 128 14.93 37.83 -6.20
N VAL A 129 16.04 38.37 -6.70
CA VAL A 129 16.11 39.78 -7.14
C VAL A 129 15.23 40.00 -8.37
N LEU A 130 15.28 39.13 -9.37
CA LEU A 130 14.47 39.25 -10.58
C LEU A 130 12.97 39.21 -10.27
N CYS A 131 12.52 38.28 -9.43
CA CYS A 131 11.12 38.16 -9.02
C CYS A 131 10.59 39.36 -8.20
N THR A 132 11.48 40.18 -7.63
CA THR A 132 11.10 41.35 -6.80
C THR A 132 11.31 42.68 -7.49
N SER A 133 12.04 42.74 -8.60
CA SER A 133 12.48 44.00 -9.21
C SER A 133 12.24 44.10 -10.72
N ALA A 134 11.71 43.06 -11.35
CA ALA A 134 11.49 43.05 -12.79
C ALA A 134 10.10 42.53 -13.21
N GLN A 135 9.37 43.36 -13.96
CA GLN A 135 7.99 43.10 -14.36
C GLN A 135 7.71 41.74 -15.01
N PRO A 136 8.58 41.15 -15.86
CA PRO A 136 8.30 39.85 -16.46
C PRO A 136 8.29 38.71 -15.41
N TYR A 137 9.12 38.82 -14.38
CA TYR A 137 9.24 37.82 -13.32
C TYR A 137 8.21 38.06 -12.20
N GLU A 138 7.88 39.32 -11.90
CA GLU A 138 6.82 39.67 -10.94
C GLU A 138 5.44 39.12 -11.35
N LYS A 139 5.19 38.97 -12.66
CA LYS A 139 3.93 38.47 -13.22
C LYS A 139 3.88 36.96 -13.41
N LEU A 140 4.91 36.22 -12.99
CA LEU A 140 4.93 34.77 -13.12
C LEU A 140 3.78 34.13 -12.31
N PRO A 141 3.05 33.16 -12.88
CA PRO A 141 2.11 32.35 -12.12
C PRO A 141 2.80 31.74 -10.90
N ILE A 142 2.11 31.76 -9.75
CA ILE A 142 2.69 31.34 -8.46
C ILE A 142 3.25 29.92 -8.51
N LEU A 143 2.56 28.98 -9.17
CA LEU A 143 3.01 27.59 -9.31
C LEU A 143 4.28 27.47 -10.15
N GLN A 144 4.40 28.25 -11.22
CA GLN A 144 5.61 28.28 -12.06
C GLN A 144 6.81 28.86 -11.30
N ARG A 145 6.57 29.90 -10.49
CA ARG A 145 7.61 30.49 -9.64
C ARG A 145 8.09 29.47 -8.59
N LEU A 146 7.15 28.81 -7.91
CA LEU A 146 7.45 27.78 -6.91
C LEU A 146 8.20 26.58 -7.50
N ASN A 147 7.86 26.12 -8.71
CA ASN A 147 8.61 25.05 -9.37
C ASN A 147 10.08 25.42 -9.56
N THR A 148 10.35 26.65 -10.01
CA THR A 148 11.73 27.12 -10.22
C THR A 148 12.48 27.29 -8.89
N GLU A 149 11.81 27.80 -7.85
CA GLU A 149 12.37 27.88 -6.49
C GLU A 149 12.71 26.49 -5.93
N ILE A 150 11.85 25.49 -6.17
CA ILE A 150 12.08 24.09 -5.77
C ILE A 150 13.30 23.50 -6.50
N GLU A 151 13.42 23.67 -7.83
CA GLU A 151 14.57 23.18 -8.60
C GLU A 151 15.90 23.77 -8.11
N ILE A 152 15.92 25.07 -7.79
CA ILE A 152 17.11 25.74 -7.22
C ILE A 152 17.46 25.16 -5.85
N SER A 153 16.48 25.04 -4.95
CA SER A 153 16.70 24.49 -3.61
C SER A 153 17.12 23.02 -3.63
N LEU A 154 16.57 22.21 -4.55
CA LEU A 154 17.03 20.83 -4.76
C LEU A 154 18.46 20.77 -5.25
N SER A 155 18.84 21.66 -6.17
CA SER A 155 20.23 21.75 -6.67
C SER A 155 21.20 22.03 -5.52
N LEU A 156 20.86 22.98 -4.64
CA LEU A 156 21.66 23.30 -3.47
C LEU A 156 21.74 22.14 -2.47
N LEU A 157 20.62 21.46 -2.21
CA LEU A 157 20.61 20.27 -1.37
C LEU A 157 21.57 19.21 -1.92
N LEU A 158 21.44 18.85 -3.20
CA LEU A 158 22.27 17.84 -3.87
C LEU A 158 23.77 18.19 -3.83
N LEU A 159 24.10 19.48 -3.81
CA LEU A 159 25.46 20.01 -3.69
C LEU A 159 25.92 20.20 -2.23
N ASN A 160 25.26 19.53 -1.27
CA ASN A 160 25.60 19.48 0.15
C ASN A 160 25.27 20.74 0.98
N SER A 161 24.19 21.47 0.62
CA SER A 161 23.64 22.54 1.45
C SER A 161 22.50 22.02 2.33
N GLN A 162 22.82 21.50 3.52
CA GLN A 162 21.86 20.81 4.40
C GLN A 162 20.66 21.67 4.85
N ASP A 163 20.82 23.01 4.95
CA ASP A 163 19.74 23.96 5.31
C ASP A 163 18.55 23.98 4.33
N GLU A 164 18.68 23.32 3.17
CA GLU A 164 17.64 23.32 2.14
C GLU A 164 16.51 22.32 2.39
N VAL A 165 16.65 21.33 3.30
CA VAL A 165 15.59 20.34 3.56
C VAL A 165 14.31 21.01 4.08
N ASP A 166 14.43 21.85 5.12
CA ASP A 166 13.32 22.62 5.67
C ASP A 166 12.74 23.61 4.66
N THR A 167 13.61 24.21 3.86
CA THR A 167 13.21 25.14 2.79
C THR A 167 12.36 24.42 1.75
N LEU A 168 12.76 23.22 1.34
CA LEU A 168 12.05 22.40 0.37
C LEU A 168 10.68 21.97 0.89
N GLU A 169 10.57 21.44 2.11
CA GLU A 169 9.27 21.06 2.67
C GLU A 169 8.32 22.26 2.81
N ARG A 170 8.84 23.45 3.14
CA ARG A 170 8.06 24.70 3.12
C ARG A 170 7.58 25.04 1.71
N LEU A 171 8.45 24.95 0.70
CA LEU A 171 8.10 25.23 -0.70
C LEU A 171 7.08 24.22 -1.25
N LEU A 172 7.24 22.93 -0.98
CA LEU A 172 6.28 21.88 -1.34
C LEU A 172 4.91 22.13 -0.67
N SER A 173 4.91 22.50 0.61
CA SER A 173 3.67 22.87 1.31
C SER A 173 3.00 24.08 0.66
N GLN A 174 3.76 25.12 0.30
CA GLN A 174 3.23 26.31 -0.38
C GLN A 174 2.69 25.99 -1.78
N GLN A 175 3.37 25.14 -2.53
CA GLN A 175 2.96 24.68 -3.86
C GLN A 175 1.65 23.90 -3.78
N TYR A 176 1.50 23.00 -2.81
CA TYR A 176 0.27 22.25 -2.58
C TYR A 176 -0.91 23.17 -2.25
N GLN A 177 -0.73 24.12 -1.31
CA GLN A 177 -1.80 25.07 -0.97
C GLN A 177 -2.18 25.97 -2.16
N SER A 178 -1.20 26.40 -2.96
CA SER A 178 -1.42 27.26 -4.12
C SER A 178 -2.12 26.53 -5.27
N ALA A 179 -2.05 25.20 -5.33
CA ALA A 179 -2.71 24.37 -6.34
C ALA A 179 -4.16 24.02 -6.00
N LYS A 180 -4.62 24.30 -4.77
CA LYS A 180 -6.01 24.03 -4.38
C LYS A 180 -6.97 24.88 -5.19
N GLY A 181 -7.91 24.22 -5.86
CA GLY A 181 -8.94 24.89 -6.67
C GLY A 181 -8.48 25.36 -8.06
N THR A 182 -7.24 25.05 -8.47
CA THR A 182 -6.72 25.41 -9.81
C THR A 182 -6.92 24.30 -10.85
N GLY A 183 -7.25 23.07 -10.42
CA GLY A 183 -7.31 21.89 -11.28
C GLY A 183 -5.97 21.21 -11.53
N GLU A 184 -4.84 21.79 -11.05
CA GLU A 184 -3.49 21.24 -11.23
C GLU A 184 -3.02 20.36 -10.07
N LEU A 185 -3.88 20.12 -9.07
CA LEU A 185 -3.52 19.44 -7.83
C LEU A 185 -2.92 18.05 -8.08
N ASN A 186 -3.40 17.32 -9.10
CA ASN A 186 -2.90 15.99 -9.44
C ASN A 186 -1.45 16.01 -9.87
N THR A 187 -1.13 16.89 -10.82
CA THR A 187 0.24 17.10 -11.31
C THR A 187 1.17 17.54 -10.19
N ILE A 188 0.67 18.37 -9.26
CA ILE A 188 1.46 18.83 -8.12
C ILE A 188 1.74 17.68 -7.14
N ILE A 189 0.74 16.88 -6.77
CA ILE A 189 0.94 15.72 -5.87
C ILE A 189 1.98 14.76 -6.47
N GLU A 190 1.87 14.43 -7.75
CA GLU A 190 2.84 13.58 -8.45
C GLU A 190 4.24 14.20 -8.47
N SER A 191 4.35 15.48 -8.84
CA SER A 191 5.62 16.21 -8.81
C SER A 191 6.25 16.21 -7.42
N GLN A 192 5.47 16.32 -6.35
CA GLN A 192 6.01 16.30 -4.99
C GLN A 192 6.55 14.93 -4.59
N MET A 193 5.98 13.83 -5.08
CA MET A 193 6.56 12.50 -4.85
C MET A 193 7.89 12.34 -5.56
N GLN A 194 7.98 12.80 -6.82
CA GLN A 194 9.24 12.82 -7.56
C GLN A 194 10.30 13.63 -6.82
N VAL A 195 9.95 14.83 -6.35
CA VAL A 195 10.86 15.70 -5.60
C VAL A 195 11.32 15.05 -4.30
N ARG A 196 10.40 14.47 -3.50
CA ARG A 196 10.77 13.80 -2.24
C ARG A 196 11.66 12.57 -2.46
N LEU A 197 11.44 11.81 -3.54
CA LEU A 197 12.35 10.74 -3.95
C LEU A 197 13.75 11.27 -4.29
N LEU A 198 13.84 12.39 -5.01
CA LEU A 198 15.11 13.03 -5.36
C LEU A 198 15.84 13.60 -4.13
N ILE A 199 15.11 14.15 -3.16
CA ILE A 199 15.66 14.60 -1.87
C ILE A 199 16.26 13.40 -1.13
N LEU A 200 15.51 12.31 -0.95
CA LEU A 200 16.00 11.10 -0.27
C LEU A 200 17.22 10.51 -0.96
N PHE A 201 17.21 10.46 -2.29
CA PHE A 201 18.34 9.96 -3.07
C PHE A 201 19.58 10.84 -2.90
N GLY A 202 19.37 12.16 -2.92
CA GLY A 202 20.40 13.15 -2.65
C GLY A 202 21.05 12.99 -1.28
N LEU A 203 20.22 12.90 -0.23
CA LEU A 203 20.67 12.69 1.16
C LEU A 203 21.43 11.38 1.31
N TYR A 204 20.93 10.28 0.74
CA TYR A 204 21.61 8.99 0.75
C TYR A 204 23.05 9.08 0.19
N HIS A 205 23.24 9.76 -0.96
CA HIS A 205 24.58 9.93 -1.52
C HIS A 205 25.46 10.87 -0.69
N LEU A 206 24.89 11.90 -0.04
CA LEU A 206 25.63 12.78 0.86
C LEU A 206 26.09 12.06 2.14
N ASP A 207 25.25 11.20 2.71
CA ASP A 207 25.60 10.40 3.88
C ASP A 207 26.82 9.51 3.59
N LEU A 208 26.86 8.93 2.38
CA LEU A 208 28.02 8.15 1.91
C LEU A 208 29.28 9.01 1.76
N ILE A 209 29.17 10.26 1.27
CA ILE A 209 30.30 11.19 1.14
C ILE A 209 30.81 11.62 2.52
N ASN A 210 29.90 11.88 3.45
CA ASN A 210 30.20 12.42 4.78
C ASN A 210 30.59 11.32 5.80
N GLU A 211 30.55 10.03 5.40
CA GLU A 211 30.75 8.87 6.27
C GLU A 211 29.81 8.85 7.50
N SER A 212 28.62 9.46 7.38
CA SER A 212 27.65 9.48 8.47
C SER A 212 27.01 8.10 8.64
N LYS A 213 27.10 7.55 9.85
CA LYS A 213 26.39 6.31 10.24
C LYS A 213 25.07 6.57 10.94
N GLU A 214 24.80 7.83 11.27
CA GLU A 214 23.56 8.25 11.92
C GLU A 214 22.62 8.83 10.87
N GLU A 215 21.36 8.39 10.91
CA GLU A 215 20.33 8.95 10.03
C GLU A 215 20.11 10.42 10.38
N HIS A 216 20.11 11.28 9.36
CA HIS A 216 19.52 12.61 9.51
C HIS A 216 18.05 12.46 9.91
N SER A 217 17.65 12.94 11.11
CA SER A 217 16.26 12.85 11.59
C SER A 217 15.21 13.29 10.53
N GLU A 218 15.58 14.24 9.67
CA GLU A 218 14.76 14.68 8.54
C GLU A 218 14.57 13.62 7.42
N SER A 219 15.55 12.75 7.19
CA SER A 219 15.46 11.63 6.25
C SER A 219 14.36 10.65 6.67
N PHE A 220 14.29 10.29 7.95
CA PHE A 220 13.23 9.40 8.46
C PHE A 220 11.84 9.98 8.23
N LYS A 221 11.64 11.23 8.64
CA LYS A 221 10.35 11.93 8.49
C LYS A 221 9.94 12.02 7.03
N LEU A 222 10.90 12.26 6.14
CA LEU A 222 10.69 12.29 4.70
C LEU A 222 10.34 10.90 4.14
N ARG A 223 11.03 9.83 4.59
CA ARG A 223 10.70 8.43 4.23
C ARG A 223 9.29 8.05 4.66
N SER A 224 8.94 8.35 5.92
CA SER A 224 7.59 8.12 6.47
C SER A 224 6.52 8.90 5.71
N THR A 225 6.77 10.18 5.44
CA THR A 225 5.84 11.03 4.69
C THR A 225 5.66 10.54 3.25
N LEU A 226 6.75 10.16 2.57
CA LEU A 226 6.69 9.64 1.22
C LEU A 226 5.99 8.27 1.17
N GLY A 227 6.27 7.38 2.12
CA GLY A 227 5.57 6.08 2.23
C GLY A 227 4.07 6.26 2.46
N ALA A 228 3.68 7.17 3.36
CA ALA A 228 2.29 7.52 3.59
C ALA A 228 1.64 8.14 2.34
N ASN A 229 2.32 9.06 1.64
CA ASN A 229 1.83 9.65 0.40
C ASN A 229 1.65 8.59 -0.69
N LEU A 230 2.62 7.71 -0.89
CA LEU A 230 2.52 6.64 -1.89
C LEU A 230 1.33 5.74 -1.59
N ALA A 231 1.12 5.34 -0.34
CA ALA A 231 -0.04 4.55 0.06
C ALA A 231 -1.36 5.32 -0.11
N GLN A 232 -1.41 6.59 0.31
CA GLN A 232 -2.60 7.44 0.25
C GLN A 232 -3.04 7.75 -1.18
N TYR A 233 -2.09 7.95 -2.09
CA TYR A 233 -2.32 8.38 -3.47
C TYR A 233 -2.06 7.27 -4.50
N GLN A 234 -1.98 6.01 -4.07
CA GLN A 234 -1.76 4.86 -4.95
C GLN A 234 -2.77 4.81 -6.10
N ASP A 235 -4.06 5.00 -5.79
CA ASP A 235 -5.15 4.92 -6.77
C ASP A 235 -5.32 6.23 -7.57
N PHE A 236 -4.58 7.27 -7.21
CA PHE A 236 -4.67 8.59 -7.82
C PHE A 236 -3.65 8.79 -8.94
N LEU A 237 -2.51 8.11 -8.85
CA LEU A 237 -1.48 8.13 -9.88
C LEU A 237 -1.80 7.13 -11.00
N PRO A 238 -1.32 7.37 -12.24
CA PRO A 238 -1.24 6.32 -13.23
C PRO A 238 -0.52 5.10 -12.64
N LYS A 239 -1.07 3.90 -12.84
CA LYS A 239 -0.58 2.67 -12.22
C LYS A 239 0.92 2.48 -12.49
N GLU A 240 1.33 2.73 -13.72
CA GLU A 240 2.70 2.58 -14.19
C GLU A 240 3.65 3.56 -13.48
N HIS A 241 3.20 4.79 -13.23
CA HIS A 241 3.99 5.81 -12.52
C HIS A 241 4.12 5.43 -11.04
N TYR A 242 3.02 5.02 -10.41
CA TYR A 242 3.03 4.53 -9.03
C TYR A 242 3.99 3.36 -8.86
N GLU A 243 3.96 2.38 -9.77
CA GLU A 243 4.86 1.23 -9.73
C GLU A 243 6.34 1.65 -9.78
N VAL A 244 6.69 2.64 -10.61
CA VAL A 244 8.04 3.22 -10.68
C VAL A 244 8.42 3.88 -9.35
N TYR A 245 7.57 4.77 -8.81
CA TYR A 245 7.86 5.49 -7.57
C TYR A 245 7.93 4.59 -6.35
N HIS A 246 6.98 3.65 -6.24
CA HIS A 246 6.96 2.66 -5.18
C HIS A 246 8.20 1.77 -5.26
N ARG A 247 8.57 1.28 -6.45
CA ARG A 247 9.79 0.47 -6.60
C ARG A 247 11.06 1.25 -6.26
N ALA A 248 11.16 2.51 -6.71
CA ALA A 248 12.27 3.39 -6.38
C ALA A 248 12.36 3.66 -4.87
N PHE A 249 11.24 3.99 -4.23
CA PHE A 249 11.16 4.17 -2.78
C PHE A 249 11.61 2.94 -2.02
N MET A 250 11.11 1.75 -2.40
CA MET A 250 11.48 0.49 -1.74
C MET A 250 12.97 0.17 -1.86
N LEU A 251 13.56 0.34 -3.06
CA LEU A 251 14.98 0.10 -3.27
C LEU A 251 15.85 1.13 -2.54
N LEU A 252 15.44 2.40 -2.55
CA LEU A 252 16.14 3.48 -1.86
C LEU A 252 16.10 3.29 -0.35
N ASN A 253 14.92 3.00 0.20
CA ASN A 253 14.75 2.73 1.62
C ASN A 253 15.59 1.52 2.05
N HIS A 254 15.60 0.46 1.25
CA HIS A 254 16.47 -0.70 1.51
C HIS A 254 17.96 -0.34 1.49
N ALA A 255 18.42 0.48 0.54
CA ALA A 255 19.81 0.92 0.45
C ALA A 255 20.23 1.77 1.67
N ILE A 256 19.37 2.71 2.08
CA ILE A 256 19.57 3.54 3.29
C ILE A 256 19.67 2.65 4.54
N LEU A 257 18.69 1.77 4.74
CA LEU A 257 18.61 0.94 5.95
C LEU A 257 19.72 -0.10 6.06
N LYS A 258 20.29 -0.53 4.92
CA LYS A 258 21.44 -1.43 4.91
C LYS A 258 22.65 -0.81 5.61
N GLU A 259 22.88 0.49 5.43
CA GLU A 259 24.01 1.20 6.06
C GLU A 259 23.72 1.51 7.54
N GLN A 260 22.46 1.70 7.92
CA GLN A 260 22.04 2.03 9.29
C GLN A 260 21.92 0.83 10.24
N ALA A 261 21.85 -0.39 9.70
CA ALA A 261 21.77 -1.66 10.44
C ALA A 261 20.77 -1.64 11.63
N PRO A 262 19.47 -1.35 11.40
CA PRO A 262 18.50 -1.14 12.48
C PRO A 262 18.36 -2.33 13.42
N LEU A 263 18.49 -3.57 12.94
CA LEU A 263 18.43 -4.77 13.79
C LEU A 263 19.61 -4.87 14.78
N ASP A 264 20.79 -4.35 14.42
CA ASP A 264 21.94 -4.28 15.32
C ASP A 264 21.65 -3.28 16.47
N ARG A 265 20.98 -2.16 16.17
CA ARG A 265 20.49 -1.19 17.16
C ARG A 265 19.38 -1.78 18.05
N ILE A 266 18.49 -2.61 17.51
CA ILE A 266 17.49 -3.34 18.31
C ILE A 266 18.17 -4.31 19.28
N LEU A 267 19.23 -4.99 18.86
CA LEU A 267 19.99 -5.84 19.77
C LEU A 267 20.58 -5.02 20.91
N VAL A 268 21.13 -3.84 20.64
CA VAL A 268 21.62 -2.93 21.70
C VAL A 268 20.50 -2.57 22.66
N LYS A 269 19.30 -2.24 22.16
CA LYS A 269 18.12 -1.96 23.00
C LYS A 269 17.73 -3.15 23.89
N LEU A 270 17.82 -4.38 23.37
CA LEU A 270 17.60 -5.57 24.19
C LEU A 270 18.59 -5.62 25.36
N LEU A 271 19.86 -5.31 25.10
CA LEU A 271 20.96 -5.43 26.06
C LEU A 271 21.02 -4.27 27.07
N GLU A 272 20.36 -3.15 26.80
CA GLU A 272 20.22 -1.98 27.69
C GLU A 272 19.28 -2.20 28.88
N PHE A 273 18.46 -3.26 28.86
CA PHE A 273 17.48 -3.53 29.92
C PHE A 273 18.14 -3.71 31.29
N LEU A 274 19.23 -4.46 31.38
CA LEU A 274 19.88 -4.77 32.65
C LEU A 274 20.56 -3.54 33.30
N PRO A 275 21.34 -2.71 32.58
CA PRO A 275 21.83 -1.43 33.11
C PRO A 275 20.74 -0.51 33.67
N SER A 276 19.50 -0.58 33.14
CA SER A 276 18.38 0.23 33.63
C SER A 276 17.85 -0.20 35.01
N LEU A 277 18.23 -1.39 35.49
CA LEU A 277 17.83 -1.97 36.78
C LEU A 277 18.84 -1.70 37.91
N GLU A 278 20.00 -1.08 37.64
CA GLU A 278 21.11 -1.00 38.61
C GLU A 278 21.07 0.23 39.55
N GLN A 279 20.89 -0.05 40.84
CA GLN A 279 21.69 0.58 41.91
C GLN A 279 22.34 -0.41 42.89
N ASN A 280 22.05 -1.72 42.87
CA ASN A 280 22.50 -2.63 43.95
C ASN A 280 22.70 -4.11 43.55
N ILE A 281 23.20 -4.42 42.35
CA ILE A 281 23.45 -5.82 41.98
C ILE A 281 24.95 -6.10 42.08
N GLY A 282 25.35 -6.79 43.16
CA GLY A 282 26.68 -7.38 43.26
C GLY A 282 26.68 -8.78 42.65
N ASN A 283 27.34 -8.95 41.50
CA ASN A 283 28.14 -10.13 41.10
C ASN A 283 28.52 -10.09 39.60
N GLU A 284 29.72 -10.59 39.31
CA GLU A 284 30.53 -10.37 38.10
C GLU A 284 30.13 -11.18 36.84
N ASP A 285 29.01 -11.92 36.83
CA ASP A 285 28.71 -12.90 35.75
C ASP A 285 27.70 -12.44 34.67
N TRP A 286 26.93 -11.37 34.87
CA TRP A 286 25.88 -10.96 33.91
C TRP A 286 26.45 -10.46 32.58
N TYR A 287 27.65 -9.84 32.60
CA TYR A 287 28.32 -9.36 31.39
C TYR A 287 28.60 -10.51 30.42
N LEU A 288 28.86 -11.72 30.93
CA LEU A 288 29.09 -12.91 30.12
C LEU A 288 27.85 -13.32 29.33
N HIS A 289 26.64 -13.17 29.89
CA HIS A 289 25.40 -13.46 29.16
C HIS A 289 25.18 -12.46 28.01
N LEU A 290 25.42 -11.18 28.26
CA LEU A 290 25.34 -10.15 27.21
C LEU A 290 26.37 -10.42 26.11
N GLU A 291 27.61 -10.76 26.47
CA GLU A 291 28.68 -11.07 25.52
C GLU A 291 28.35 -12.31 24.69
N ARG A 292 27.77 -13.36 25.29
CA ARG A 292 27.34 -14.58 24.58
C ARG A 292 26.28 -14.28 23.53
N VAL A 293 25.23 -13.53 23.88
CA VAL A 293 24.17 -13.15 22.93
C VAL A 293 24.75 -12.30 21.80
N LYS A 294 25.62 -11.32 22.10
CA LYS A 294 26.29 -10.50 21.07
C LYS A 294 27.09 -11.38 20.10
N ASN A 295 27.91 -12.29 20.63
CA ASN A 295 28.71 -13.19 19.81
C ASN A 295 27.84 -14.15 18.98
N ALA A 296 26.76 -14.67 19.56
CA ALA A 296 25.80 -15.51 18.84
C ALA A 296 25.08 -14.76 17.72
N TYR A 297 24.72 -13.49 17.96
CA TYR A 297 24.14 -12.62 16.96
C TYR A 297 25.09 -12.39 15.78
N GLU A 298 26.36 -12.07 16.04
CA GLU A 298 27.37 -11.91 14.98
C GLU A 298 27.58 -13.20 14.17
N ILE A 299 27.64 -14.36 14.83
CA ILE A 299 27.71 -15.66 14.16
C ILE A 299 26.44 -15.92 13.33
N SER A 300 25.27 -15.53 13.81
CA SER A 300 24.01 -15.71 13.07
C SER A 300 23.97 -14.91 11.77
N LYS A 301 24.59 -13.71 11.74
CA LYS A 301 24.71 -12.88 10.53
C LYS A 301 25.56 -13.56 9.46
N THR A 302 26.62 -14.27 9.85
CA THR A 302 27.49 -15.00 8.91
C THR A 302 27.00 -16.42 8.61
N GLN A 303 26.01 -16.92 9.37
CA GLN A 303 25.44 -18.27 9.25
C GLN A 303 26.47 -19.40 9.50
N ASP A 304 27.59 -19.12 10.17
CA ASP A 304 28.63 -20.12 10.50
C ASP A 304 28.39 -20.79 11.86
N PHE A 305 27.28 -21.52 11.95
CA PHE A 305 26.87 -22.24 13.16
C PHE A 305 27.80 -23.41 13.53
N SER A 306 28.67 -23.82 12.61
CA SER A 306 29.66 -24.88 12.81
C SER A 306 30.97 -24.41 13.43
N SER A 307 31.17 -23.10 13.59
CA SER A 307 32.42 -22.55 14.12
C SER A 307 32.72 -23.07 15.54
N PRO A 308 34.01 -23.24 15.93
CA PRO A 308 34.37 -23.63 17.29
C PRO A 308 33.78 -22.71 18.36
N LYS A 309 33.68 -21.41 18.04
CA LYS A 309 33.06 -20.41 18.92
C LYS A 309 31.56 -20.64 19.09
N ALA A 310 30.83 -20.98 18.02
CA ALA A 310 29.42 -21.34 18.11
C ALA A 310 29.20 -22.56 19.01
N GLN A 311 30.01 -23.61 18.84
CA GLN A 311 29.90 -24.84 19.64
C GLN A 311 30.24 -24.61 21.12
N GLU A 312 31.25 -23.80 21.41
CA GLU A 312 31.57 -23.37 22.78
C GLU A 312 30.39 -22.62 23.42
N LEU A 313 29.83 -21.64 22.73
CA LEU A 313 28.69 -20.86 23.22
C LEU A 313 27.45 -21.73 23.46
N ILE A 314 27.15 -22.68 22.56
CA ILE A 314 26.06 -23.64 22.74
C ILE A 314 26.28 -24.47 24.01
N GLN A 315 27.47 -25.03 24.22
CA GLN A 315 27.77 -25.85 25.40
C GLN A 315 27.64 -25.08 26.70
N ILE A 316 28.02 -23.80 26.71
CA ILE A 316 27.94 -22.94 27.89
C ILE A 316 26.50 -22.50 28.18
N ALA A 317 25.73 -22.17 27.14
CA ALA A 317 24.33 -21.70 27.28
C ALA A 317 23.33 -22.85 27.53
N GLN A 318 23.74 -24.11 27.32
CA GLN A 318 22.89 -25.27 27.61
C GLN A 318 22.56 -25.37 29.10
N ASN A 319 21.27 -25.54 29.40
CA ASN A 319 20.67 -25.57 30.75
C ASN A 319 20.77 -24.23 31.53
N PRO A 320 20.13 -23.14 31.05
CA PRO A 320 20.20 -21.82 31.69
C PRO A 320 19.80 -21.82 33.18
N HIS A 321 18.82 -22.65 33.55
CA HIS A 321 18.31 -22.77 34.93
C HIS A 321 19.27 -23.42 35.93
N LYS A 322 20.46 -23.87 35.48
CA LYS A 322 21.49 -24.35 36.41
C LYS A 322 22.01 -23.23 37.32
N ASN A 323 21.95 -21.99 36.86
CA ASN A 323 22.30 -20.81 37.64
C ASN A 323 21.05 -20.31 38.37
N VAL A 324 21.16 -20.04 39.68
CA VAL A 324 20.05 -19.50 40.49
C VAL A 324 20.34 -18.04 40.77
N TYR A 325 19.41 -17.16 40.43
CA TYR A 325 19.53 -15.71 40.68
C TYR A 325 18.55 -15.28 41.79
N ASP A 326 19.03 -14.42 42.68
CA ASP A 326 18.23 -13.96 43.83
C ASP A 326 17.08 -13.01 43.43
N ASN A 327 17.23 -12.29 42.32
CA ASN A 327 16.20 -11.42 41.76
C ASN A 327 15.51 -12.09 40.57
N ALA A 328 14.20 -12.29 40.67
CA ALA A 328 13.40 -12.95 39.64
C ALA A 328 13.37 -12.21 38.29
N LEU A 329 13.37 -10.86 38.28
CA LEU A 329 13.40 -10.06 37.04
C LEU A 329 14.72 -10.28 36.29
N ILE A 330 15.83 -10.18 37.03
CA ILE A 330 17.18 -10.43 36.48
C ILE A 330 17.29 -11.87 36.00
N GLY A 331 16.80 -12.83 36.79
CA GLY A 331 16.81 -14.24 36.42
C GLY A 331 16.04 -14.51 35.13
N ASN A 332 14.79 -14.03 35.02
CA ASN A 332 13.98 -14.18 33.80
C ASN A 332 14.72 -13.60 32.58
N TYR A 333 15.29 -12.41 32.71
CA TYR A 333 16.05 -11.78 31.63
C TYR A 333 17.28 -12.59 31.21
N LEU A 334 18.15 -12.99 32.15
CA LEU A 334 19.37 -13.75 31.85
C LEU A 334 19.08 -15.14 31.29
N TYR A 335 18.08 -15.85 31.80
CA TYR A 335 17.63 -17.12 31.22
C TYR A 335 17.13 -16.92 29.79
N GLY A 336 16.36 -15.86 29.57
CA GLY A 336 15.85 -15.50 28.25
C GLY A 336 16.97 -15.22 27.24
N LEU A 337 18.03 -14.52 27.66
CA LEU A 337 19.21 -14.27 26.85
C LEU A 337 19.97 -15.56 26.49
N ASP A 338 20.11 -16.51 27.42
CA ASP A 338 20.77 -17.78 27.12
C ASP A 338 19.96 -18.63 26.13
N TYR A 339 18.63 -18.70 26.28
CA TYR A 339 17.76 -19.37 25.28
C TYR A 339 17.80 -18.66 23.92
N LEU A 340 17.88 -17.33 23.90
CA LEU A 340 18.03 -16.57 22.67
C LEU A 340 19.40 -16.83 22.01
N THR A 341 20.46 -16.97 22.79
CA THR A 341 21.79 -17.38 22.31
C THR A 341 21.72 -18.73 21.58
N LEU A 342 21.06 -19.72 22.19
CA LEU A 342 20.87 -21.03 21.57
C LEU A 342 20.07 -20.94 20.27
N THR A 343 19.01 -20.13 20.27
CA THR A 343 18.17 -19.87 19.09
C THR A 343 18.99 -19.27 17.94
N LEU A 344 19.76 -18.21 18.22
CA LEU A 344 20.63 -17.52 17.26
C LEU A 344 21.71 -18.45 16.67
N LEU A 345 22.14 -19.45 17.43
CA LEU A 345 23.13 -20.45 17.01
C LEU A 345 22.52 -21.69 16.35
N ASN A 346 21.25 -21.62 15.92
CA ASN A 346 20.53 -22.70 15.25
C ASN A 346 20.42 -23.99 16.10
N ASN A 347 20.39 -23.87 17.43
CA ASN A 347 20.23 -24.99 18.35
C ASN A 347 18.76 -25.06 18.80
N ASP A 348 18.05 -26.13 18.43
CA ASP A 348 16.63 -26.37 18.78
C ASP A 348 15.76 -25.11 18.74
N VAL A 349 15.76 -24.44 17.58
CA VAL A 349 15.25 -23.08 17.38
C VAL A 349 13.81 -22.93 17.86
N ALA A 350 12.94 -23.90 17.56
CA ALA A 350 11.52 -23.82 17.92
C ALA A 350 11.32 -23.78 19.45
N ASN A 351 11.95 -24.70 20.19
CA ASN A 351 11.79 -24.78 21.63
C ASN A 351 12.51 -23.62 22.33
N ASN A 352 13.76 -23.36 21.96
CA ASN A 352 14.57 -22.32 22.60
C ASN A 352 14.01 -20.92 22.33
N LEU A 353 13.45 -20.65 21.14
CA LEU A 353 12.80 -19.36 20.89
C LEU A 353 11.57 -19.17 21.77
N SER A 354 10.74 -20.21 21.93
CA SER A 354 9.57 -20.13 22.83
C SER A 354 10.00 -19.80 24.26
N LEU A 355 11.00 -20.52 24.78
CA LEU A 355 11.51 -20.31 26.13
C LEU A 355 12.18 -18.94 26.30
N ALA A 356 12.89 -18.46 25.27
CA ALA A 356 13.50 -17.13 25.24
C ALA A 356 12.43 -16.05 25.35
N LEU A 357 11.41 -16.10 24.48
CA LEU A 357 10.32 -15.12 24.47
C LEU A 357 9.50 -15.21 25.76
N ASP A 358 9.18 -16.40 26.25
CA ASP A 358 8.44 -16.57 27.50
C ASP A 358 9.19 -15.94 28.68
N SER A 359 10.52 -16.07 28.73
CA SER A 359 11.34 -15.52 29.81
C SER A 359 11.53 -14.00 29.68
N LEU A 360 11.89 -13.50 28.49
CA LEU A 360 12.15 -12.08 28.24
C LEU A 360 10.87 -11.22 28.35
N GLN A 361 9.71 -11.78 27.99
CA GLN A 361 8.45 -11.04 27.95
C GLN A 361 7.66 -11.11 29.26
N LYS A 362 8.06 -11.98 30.18
CA LYS A 362 7.32 -12.32 31.40
C LYS A 362 7.01 -11.10 32.25
N ASP A 363 7.99 -10.22 32.41
CA ASP A 363 7.91 -9.11 33.35
C ASP A 363 7.02 -7.99 32.81
N PHE A 364 7.15 -7.65 31.52
CA PHE A 364 6.24 -6.71 30.86
C PHE A 364 4.78 -7.20 30.90
N LYS A 365 4.55 -8.48 30.53
CA LYS A 365 3.21 -9.09 30.62
C LYS A 365 2.68 -9.07 32.05
N HIS A 366 3.54 -9.31 33.05
CA HIS A 366 3.14 -9.23 34.45
C HIS A 366 2.72 -7.82 34.86
N PHE A 367 3.54 -6.80 34.56
CA PHE A 367 3.25 -5.40 34.88
C PHE A 367 1.99 -4.89 34.17
N GLN A 368 1.80 -5.25 32.90
CA GLN A 368 0.64 -4.85 32.13
C GLN A 368 -0.65 -5.54 32.62
N ILE A 369 -0.61 -6.87 32.85
CA ILE A 369 -1.81 -7.66 33.17
C ILE A 369 -2.21 -7.50 34.64
N PHE A 370 -1.26 -7.57 35.57
CA PHE A 370 -1.56 -7.63 37.00
C PHE A 370 -1.43 -6.27 37.70
N GLN A 371 -0.58 -5.39 37.19
CA GLN A 371 -0.31 -4.08 37.82
C GLN A 371 -0.88 -2.91 37.02
N HIS A 372 -1.39 -3.15 35.81
CA HIS A 372 -1.89 -2.12 34.88
C HIS A 372 -0.93 -0.94 34.71
N HIS A 373 0.37 -1.25 34.73
CA HIS A 373 1.45 -0.28 34.68
C HIS A 373 2.26 -0.49 33.40
N PHE A 374 2.47 0.59 32.65
CA PHE A 374 3.41 0.60 31.54
C PHE A 374 4.78 1.05 32.03
N GLU A 375 5.74 0.13 31.99
CA GLU A 375 7.13 0.41 32.29
C GLU A 375 7.94 0.40 30.97
N PRO A 376 8.54 1.55 30.57
CA PRO A 376 9.23 1.66 29.29
C PRO A 376 10.37 0.66 29.10
N SER A 377 11.18 0.38 30.14
CA SER A 377 12.30 -0.55 30.06
C SER A 377 11.86 -1.99 29.78
N SER A 378 10.81 -2.46 30.45
CA SER A 378 10.30 -3.82 30.21
C SER A 378 9.56 -3.92 28.88
N PHE A 379 8.89 -2.87 28.40
CA PHE A 379 8.37 -2.82 27.03
C PHE A 379 9.50 -2.88 25.99
N GLN A 380 10.59 -2.13 26.18
CA GLN A 380 11.76 -2.16 25.30
C GLN A 380 12.33 -3.58 25.21
N ASN A 381 12.49 -4.27 26.34
CA ASN A 381 12.93 -5.67 26.37
C ASN A 381 11.93 -6.60 25.65
N TYR A 382 10.63 -6.42 25.91
CA TYR A 382 9.54 -7.16 25.28
C TYR A 382 9.56 -7.06 23.75
N ILE A 383 9.54 -5.84 23.21
CA ILE A 383 9.48 -5.60 21.76
C ILE A 383 10.79 -5.99 21.07
N ALA A 384 11.95 -5.67 21.66
CA ALA A 384 13.25 -6.03 21.11
C ALA A 384 13.45 -7.55 21.05
N SER A 385 12.96 -8.30 22.05
CA SER A 385 13.03 -9.76 22.03
C SER A 385 12.29 -10.38 20.83
N MET A 386 11.14 -9.82 20.44
CA MET A 386 10.38 -10.30 19.28
C MET A 386 11.09 -9.98 17.97
N PHE A 387 11.65 -8.78 17.83
CA PHE A 387 12.44 -8.41 16.66
C PHE A 387 13.65 -9.35 16.46
N ILE A 388 14.46 -9.56 17.51
CA ILE A 388 15.63 -10.45 17.44
C ILE A 388 15.19 -11.90 17.24
N GLY A 389 14.07 -12.33 17.83
CA GLY A 389 13.48 -13.65 17.59
C GLY A 389 13.08 -13.86 16.12
N ALA A 390 12.39 -12.89 15.52
CA ALA A 390 12.03 -12.93 14.10
C ALA A 390 13.29 -12.96 13.22
N TYR A 391 14.30 -12.15 13.54
CA TYR A 391 15.57 -12.16 12.82
C TYR A 391 16.30 -13.50 12.92
N ALA A 392 16.30 -14.13 14.10
CA ALA A 392 16.88 -15.46 14.31
C ALA A 392 16.19 -16.52 13.44
N LEU A 393 14.85 -16.50 13.35
CA LEU A 393 14.09 -17.41 12.47
C LEU A 393 14.47 -17.24 10.99
N TYR A 394 14.65 -16.00 10.54
CA TYR A 394 15.10 -15.73 9.18
C TYR A 394 16.52 -16.25 8.93
N ASN A 395 17.49 -15.94 9.81
CA ASN A 395 18.89 -16.35 9.63
C ASN A 395 19.08 -17.87 9.71
N THR A 396 18.33 -18.54 10.58
CA THR A 396 18.31 -20.01 10.68
C THR A 396 17.46 -20.65 9.59
N ARG A 397 16.67 -19.84 8.86
CA ARG A 397 15.76 -20.25 7.78
C ARG A 397 14.73 -21.26 8.27
N GLN A 398 14.18 -21.08 9.47
CA GLN A 398 13.23 -22.02 10.06
C GLN A 398 11.90 -21.35 10.39
N ASN A 399 10.81 -22.12 10.29
CA ASN A 399 9.48 -21.77 10.79
C ASN A 399 8.96 -20.40 10.29
N GLN A 400 8.66 -20.32 8.98
CA GLN A 400 8.13 -19.11 8.33
C GLN A 400 6.81 -18.64 8.96
N GLU A 401 5.97 -19.56 9.43
CA GLU A 401 4.71 -19.23 10.12
C GLU A 401 4.98 -18.43 11.39
N ARG A 402 5.85 -18.94 12.27
CA ARG A 402 6.24 -18.25 13.50
C ARG A 402 6.94 -16.91 13.21
N PHE A 403 7.70 -16.82 12.13
CA PHE A 403 8.27 -15.55 11.67
C PHE A 403 7.17 -14.53 11.34
N ASN A 404 6.19 -14.92 10.52
CA ASN A 404 5.07 -14.05 10.15
C ASN A 404 4.21 -13.68 11.37
N GLU A 405 3.98 -14.60 12.30
CA GLU A 405 3.29 -14.34 13.57
C GLU A 405 4.01 -13.25 14.36
N LEU A 406 5.34 -13.36 14.53
CA LEU A 406 6.11 -12.35 15.25
C LEU A 406 6.04 -10.98 14.56
N LEU A 407 6.10 -10.91 13.22
CA LEU A 407 5.94 -9.65 12.50
C LEU A 407 4.56 -9.03 12.71
N HIS A 408 3.51 -9.86 12.70
CA HIS A 408 2.15 -9.39 12.96
C HIS A 408 1.99 -8.87 14.40
N LEU A 409 2.54 -9.59 15.38
CA LEU A 409 2.55 -9.18 16.78
C LEU A 409 3.30 -7.86 16.96
N ILE A 410 4.52 -7.74 16.42
CA ILE A 410 5.31 -6.51 16.48
C ILE A 410 4.51 -5.31 15.93
N LYS A 411 3.87 -5.46 14.77
CA LYS A 411 3.02 -4.40 14.20
C LYS A 411 1.88 -3.99 15.11
N SER A 412 1.17 -4.98 15.65
CA SER A 412 0.03 -4.74 16.56
C SER A 412 0.48 -4.00 17.81
N GLU A 413 1.60 -4.42 18.40
CA GLU A 413 2.16 -3.85 19.63
C GLU A 413 2.65 -2.41 19.41
N LEU A 414 3.36 -2.14 18.31
CA LEU A 414 3.78 -0.79 17.96
C LEU A 414 2.60 0.15 17.72
N SER A 415 1.51 -0.36 17.12
CA SER A 415 0.28 0.42 16.94
C SER A 415 -0.43 0.68 18.27
N GLN A 416 -0.48 -0.32 19.15
CA GLN A 416 -1.16 -0.23 20.45
C GLN A 416 -0.46 0.76 21.40
N TYR A 417 0.88 0.78 21.38
CA TYR A 417 1.69 1.59 22.28
C TYR A 417 2.29 2.84 21.63
N ASN A 418 1.78 3.24 20.47
CA ASN A 418 2.29 4.36 19.69
C ASN A 418 2.46 5.67 20.51
N ASP A 419 1.58 5.92 21.48
CA ASP A 419 1.56 7.18 22.23
C ASP A 419 2.52 7.20 23.43
N VAL A 420 3.12 6.06 23.78
CA VAL A 420 4.02 5.91 24.95
C VAL A 420 5.46 5.57 24.57
N ILE A 421 5.72 5.34 23.28
CA ILE A 421 7.05 5.11 22.73
C ILE A 421 7.67 6.47 22.36
N SER A 422 8.95 6.69 22.65
CA SER A 422 9.65 7.90 22.19
C SER A 422 9.80 7.90 20.66
N ASP A 423 9.76 9.08 20.05
CA ASP A 423 9.87 9.21 18.57
C ASP A 423 11.12 8.48 18.03
N GLU A 424 12.29 8.63 18.67
CA GLU A 424 13.52 7.94 18.26
C GLU A 424 13.38 6.39 18.26
N ASN A 425 12.72 5.82 19.28
CA ASN A 425 12.52 4.38 19.36
C ASN A 425 11.47 3.90 18.35
N LYS A 426 10.42 4.69 18.14
CA LYS A 426 9.38 4.40 17.14
C LYS A 426 9.99 4.32 15.75
N ASP A 427 10.86 5.27 15.41
CA ASP A 427 11.54 5.33 14.13
C ASP A 427 12.42 4.08 13.93
N LEU A 428 13.24 3.75 14.94
CA LEU A 428 14.06 2.54 14.94
C LEU A 428 13.22 1.26 14.77
N TYR A 429 12.08 1.14 15.45
CA TYR A 429 11.22 -0.03 15.35
C TYR A 429 10.55 -0.15 13.97
N GLN A 430 10.13 0.96 13.37
CA GLN A 430 9.56 0.96 12.01
C GLN A 430 10.61 0.54 10.98
N ASP A 431 11.84 0.99 11.12
CA ASP A 431 12.95 0.61 10.25
C ASP A 431 13.34 -0.86 10.39
N ALA A 432 13.43 -1.35 11.63
CA ALA A 432 13.69 -2.76 11.90
C ALA A 432 12.58 -3.65 11.32
N LEU A 433 11.32 -3.22 11.45
CA LEU A 433 10.17 -3.93 10.90
C LEU A 433 10.24 -3.96 9.37
N PHE A 434 10.49 -2.83 8.73
CA PHE A 434 10.64 -2.76 7.27
C PHE A 434 11.73 -3.73 6.78
N VAL A 435 12.89 -3.76 7.45
CA VAL A 435 13.98 -4.69 7.10
C VAL A 435 13.52 -6.14 7.16
N LEU A 436 12.81 -6.54 8.23
CA LEU A 436 12.29 -7.91 8.34
C LEU A 436 11.21 -8.23 7.30
N GLU A 437 10.36 -7.28 6.93
CA GLU A 437 9.33 -7.48 5.92
C GLU A 437 9.89 -7.69 4.51
N GLN A 438 11.01 -7.05 4.20
CA GLN A 438 11.69 -7.16 2.91
C GLN A 438 12.58 -8.41 2.79
N MET A 439 12.73 -9.18 3.87
CA MET A 439 13.52 -10.40 3.84
C MET A 439 12.92 -11.44 2.89
N ASP A 440 13.79 -12.06 2.09
CA ASP A 440 13.40 -13.02 1.08
C ASP A 440 12.83 -14.29 1.72
N LYS A 441 11.50 -14.36 1.74
CA LYS A 441 10.77 -15.47 2.35
C LYS A 441 10.98 -16.80 1.62
N THR A 442 11.52 -16.79 0.39
CA THR A 442 11.85 -18.04 -0.33
C THR A 442 13.03 -18.79 0.29
N LYS A 443 13.83 -18.11 1.13
CA LYS A 443 15.00 -18.70 1.80
C LYS A 443 14.68 -19.53 3.02
N PHE A 444 13.49 -19.41 3.61
CA PHE A 444 13.09 -20.31 4.68
C PHE A 444 13.15 -21.75 4.15
N LEU A 445 13.71 -22.67 4.93
CA LEU A 445 13.60 -24.09 4.67
C LEU A 445 12.11 -24.35 4.49
N GLN A 446 11.75 -24.70 3.26
CA GLN A 446 10.46 -25.29 2.98
C GLN A 446 10.44 -26.60 3.76
N ILE A 447 10.06 -26.51 5.04
CA ILE A 447 9.29 -27.58 5.62
C ILE A 447 8.06 -27.56 4.74
N THR A 448 8.03 -28.45 3.76
CA THR A 448 6.77 -28.90 3.19
C THR A 448 6.08 -29.58 4.36
N LEU A 449 5.47 -28.78 5.24
CA LEU A 449 4.17 -29.16 5.73
C LEU A 449 3.45 -29.47 4.44
N THR A 450 3.15 -30.74 4.23
CA THR A 450 2.01 -31.07 3.39
C THR A 450 0.86 -30.30 4.04
N GLU A 451 0.71 -29.03 3.67
CA GLU A 451 -0.52 -28.29 3.80
C GLU A 451 -1.52 -29.28 3.25
N ALA A 452 -2.37 -29.79 4.14
CA ALA A 452 -3.46 -30.58 3.67
C ALA A 452 -4.21 -29.62 2.75
N LYS A 453 -4.16 -29.90 1.44
CA LYS A 453 -4.81 -29.02 0.49
C LYS A 453 -6.31 -29.12 0.76
N PRO A 454 -7.05 -28.01 0.72
CA PRO A 454 -8.49 -28.07 0.78
C PRO A 454 -8.97 -29.00 -0.33
N GLU A 455 -10.06 -29.72 -0.08
CA GLU A 455 -10.63 -30.60 -1.09
C GLU A 455 -11.05 -29.76 -2.31
N GLU A 456 -10.61 -30.18 -3.51
CA GLU A 456 -11.04 -29.53 -4.74
C GLU A 456 -12.55 -29.67 -4.90
N GLU A 457 -13.23 -28.55 -5.09
CA GLU A 457 -14.68 -28.48 -5.20
C GLU A 457 -15.05 -27.78 -6.51
N ALA A 458 -15.81 -28.46 -7.37
CA ALA A 458 -16.16 -27.94 -8.68
C ALA A 458 -16.97 -26.63 -8.56
N GLY A 459 -16.52 -25.59 -9.28
CA GLY A 459 -17.15 -24.25 -9.27
C GLY A 459 -16.79 -23.37 -8.08
N TYR A 460 -15.84 -23.82 -7.22
CA TYR A 460 -15.36 -23.06 -6.08
C TYR A 460 -13.83 -22.87 -6.13
N ILE A 461 -13.39 -21.67 -5.79
CA ILE A 461 -12.00 -21.31 -5.54
C ILE A 461 -11.79 -21.32 -4.02
N LYS A 462 -10.82 -22.10 -3.55
CA LYS A 462 -10.45 -22.17 -2.13
C LYS A 462 -9.35 -21.14 -1.85
N ILE A 463 -9.65 -20.18 -1.00
CA ILE A 463 -8.76 -19.04 -0.72
C ILE A 463 -8.32 -19.09 0.72
N ARG A 464 -7.02 -19.22 0.98
CA ARG A 464 -6.50 -19.18 2.34
C ARG A 464 -6.76 -17.81 2.96
N LEU A 465 -7.42 -17.78 4.12
CA LEU A 465 -7.62 -16.57 4.90
C LEU A 465 -6.42 -16.34 5.81
N ASN A 466 -5.98 -15.09 5.91
CA ASN A 466 -4.97 -14.67 6.89
C ASN A 466 -5.71 -14.15 8.11
N LEU A 467 -5.80 -14.96 9.16
CA LEU A 467 -6.61 -14.68 10.35
C LEU A 467 -5.71 -14.50 11.58
N SER A 468 -6.03 -13.50 12.39
CA SER A 468 -5.49 -13.33 13.74
C SER A 468 -6.14 -14.33 14.73
N PRO A 469 -5.52 -14.57 15.90
CA PRO A 469 -6.10 -15.43 16.93
C PRO A 469 -7.51 -15.00 17.36
N PHE A 470 -7.78 -13.70 17.43
CA PHE A 470 -9.09 -13.15 17.78
C PHE A 470 -10.16 -13.46 16.73
N GLU A 471 -9.80 -13.39 15.44
CA GLU A 471 -10.71 -13.73 14.34
C GLU A 471 -11.01 -15.24 14.33
N ILE A 472 -10.03 -16.07 14.64
CA ILE A 472 -10.21 -17.52 14.80
C ILE A 472 -11.16 -17.83 15.97
N GLU A 473 -11.01 -17.15 17.12
CA GLU A 473 -11.92 -17.28 18.26
C GLU A 473 -13.34 -16.82 17.91
N SER A 474 -13.47 -15.73 17.16
CA SER A 474 -14.76 -15.22 16.69
C SER A 474 -15.46 -16.21 15.74
N ILE A 475 -14.72 -16.81 14.80
CA ILE A 475 -15.21 -17.90 13.95
C ILE A 475 -15.68 -19.08 14.80
N LYS A 476 -14.87 -19.53 15.77
CA LYS A 476 -15.24 -20.64 16.67
C LYS A 476 -16.50 -20.35 17.47
N SER A 477 -16.68 -19.11 17.94
CA SER A 477 -17.88 -18.65 18.64
C SER A 477 -19.12 -18.76 17.75
N ILE A 478 -19.03 -18.28 16.50
CA ILE A 478 -20.13 -18.34 15.53
C ILE A 478 -20.44 -19.79 15.14
N VAL A 479 -19.42 -20.62 14.91
CA VAL A 479 -19.58 -22.07 14.65
C VAL A 479 -20.28 -22.77 15.82
N SER A 480 -19.95 -22.42 17.06
CA SER A 480 -20.62 -22.96 18.25
C SER A 480 -22.10 -22.57 18.27
N LYS A 481 -22.43 -21.30 17.97
CA LYS A 481 -23.82 -20.84 17.83
C LYS A 481 -24.58 -21.61 16.76
N GLU A 482 -23.97 -21.82 15.60
CA GLU A 482 -24.54 -22.60 14.51
C GLU A 482 -24.82 -24.05 14.94
N ASN A 483 -23.85 -24.72 15.56
CA ASN A 483 -24.00 -26.09 16.06
C ASN A 483 -25.08 -26.21 17.13
N ASN A 484 -25.21 -25.22 18.02
CA ASN A 484 -26.24 -25.22 19.06
C ASN A 484 -27.63 -25.01 18.44
N ALA A 485 -27.77 -24.05 17.52
CA ALA A 485 -29.02 -23.81 16.81
C ALA A 485 -29.48 -25.06 16.02
N LEU A 486 -28.54 -25.74 15.36
CA LEU A 486 -28.81 -27.02 14.67
C LEU A 486 -29.28 -28.12 15.64
N LYS A 487 -28.63 -28.27 16.81
CA LYS A 487 -29.03 -29.25 17.83
C LYS A 487 -30.42 -28.97 18.40
N GLU A 488 -30.77 -27.69 18.54
CA GLU A 488 -32.05 -27.24 19.10
C GLU A 488 -33.16 -27.11 18.05
N ASN A 489 -32.89 -27.39 16.77
CA ASN A 489 -33.79 -27.14 15.63
C ASN A 489 -34.29 -25.68 15.56
N LEU A 490 -33.43 -24.73 15.93
CA LEU A 490 -33.69 -23.30 15.84
C LEU A 490 -33.00 -22.69 14.61
N PRO A 491 -33.56 -21.61 14.03
CA PRO A 491 -32.87 -20.88 12.97
C PRO A 491 -31.56 -20.29 13.48
N VAL A 492 -30.49 -20.43 12.70
CA VAL A 492 -29.21 -19.76 12.98
C VAL A 492 -29.43 -18.25 12.83
N CYS A 493 -29.04 -17.50 13.85
CA CYS A 493 -29.17 -16.05 13.91
C CYS A 493 -27.82 -15.43 14.32
N LEU A 494 -27.40 -14.40 13.61
CA LEU A 494 -26.19 -13.62 13.90
C LEU A 494 -26.57 -12.22 14.40
N THR A 495 -25.72 -11.62 15.23
CA THR A 495 -25.85 -10.17 15.51
C THR A 495 -25.33 -9.35 14.33
N PRO A 496 -25.69 -8.05 14.22
CA PRO A 496 -25.15 -7.18 13.17
C PRO A 496 -23.61 -7.13 13.16
N GLN A 497 -22.97 -7.15 14.33
CA GLN A 497 -21.51 -7.18 14.46
C GLN A 497 -20.91 -8.50 13.95
N GLU A 498 -21.58 -9.63 14.20
CA GLU A 498 -21.13 -10.92 13.68
C GLU A 498 -21.28 -11.00 12.16
N VAL A 499 -22.37 -10.44 11.61
CA VAL A 499 -22.52 -10.29 10.15
C VAL A 499 -21.41 -9.42 9.57
N ASP A 500 -21.11 -8.31 10.23
CA ASP A 500 -20.08 -7.37 9.77
C ASP A 500 -18.67 -7.99 9.77
N PHE A 501 -18.38 -8.80 10.78
CA PHE A 501 -17.17 -9.61 10.84
C PHE A 501 -17.14 -10.69 9.75
N MET A 502 -18.23 -11.41 9.52
CA MET A 502 -18.26 -12.40 8.45
C MET A 502 -18.11 -11.75 7.07
N LEU A 503 -18.71 -10.57 6.84
CA LEU A 503 -18.53 -9.79 5.61
C LEU A 503 -17.08 -9.34 5.40
N SER A 504 -16.33 -8.99 6.45
CA SER A 504 -14.89 -8.70 6.29
C SER A 504 -14.11 -9.92 5.82
N LEU A 505 -14.46 -11.13 6.27
CA LEU A 505 -13.83 -12.37 5.77
C LEU A 505 -14.17 -12.64 4.30
N VAL A 506 -15.43 -12.41 3.92
CA VAL A 506 -15.86 -12.49 2.51
C VAL A 506 -15.04 -11.51 1.67
N TYR A 507 -14.96 -10.24 2.08
CA TYR A 507 -14.21 -9.24 1.34
C TYR A 507 -12.72 -9.58 1.24
N GLN A 508 -12.09 -10.10 2.30
CA GLN A 508 -10.71 -10.57 2.27
C GLN A 508 -10.48 -11.65 1.20
N ALA A 509 -11.41 -12.60 1.08
CA ALA A 509 -11.36 -13.63 0.05
C ALA A 509 -11.50 -13.04 -1.36
N TYR A 510 -12.50 -12.18 -1.58
CA TYR A 510 -12.72 -11.50 -2.86
C TYR A 510 -11.52 -10.63 -3.28
N LYS A 511 -10.92 -9.89 -2.33
CA LYS A 511 -9.72 -9.06 -2.56
C LYS A 511 -8.54 -9.88 -3.07
N THR A 512 -8.42 -11.13 -2.62
CA THR A 512 -7.36 -12.06 -3.08
C THR A 512 -7.58 -12.51 -4.53
N GLN A 513 -8.77 -12.30 -5.11
CA GLN A 513 -9.11 -12.58 -6.51
C GLN A 513 -9.25 -11.29 -7.34
N ASP A 514 -8.50 -10.24 -6.98
CA ASP A 514 -8.47 -8.94 -7.66
C ASP A 514 -9.80 -8.16 -7.66
N VAL A 515 -10.69 -8.41 -6.70
CA VAL A 515 -11.88 -7.58 -6.48
C VAL A 515 -11.51 -6.42 -5.56
N ARG A 516 -11.47 -5.20 -6.10
CA ARG A 516 -11.02 -3.98 -5.38
C ARG A 516 -12.19 -3.27 -4.71
N GLY A 517 -12.12 -2.81 -3.47
CA GLY A 517 -13.22 -2.03 -2.88
C GLY A 517 -13.77 -0.94 -3.81
N VAL A 518 -15.10 -0.85 -3.92
CA VAL A 518 -15.77 0.14 -4.78
C VAL A 518 -16.04 1.39 -3.95
N ALA A 519 -15.66 2.56 -4.45
CA ALA A 519 -15.93 3.82 -3.76
C ALA A 519 -17.45 3.96 -3.44
N PRO A 520 -17.83 4.51 -2.27
CA PRO A 520 -19.24 4.63 -1.87
C PRO A 520 -20.14 5.31 -2.90
N GLU A 521 -19.60 6.26 -3.67
CA GLU A 521 -20.28 6.94 -4.77
C GLU A 521 -20.59 5.99 -5.93
N MET A 522 -19.64 5.14 -6.29
CA MET A 522 -19.81 4.13 -7.33
C MET A 522 -20.79 3.05 -6.89
N PHE A 523 -20.76 2.66 -5.61
CA PHE A 523 -21.76 1.77 -5.04
C PHE A 523 -23.18 2.38 -5.16
N LYS A 524 -23.35 3.67 -4.83
CA LYS A 524 -24.63 4.40 -5.02
C LYS A 524 -25.07 4.43 -6.48
N ILE A 525 -24.15 4.68 -7.41
CA ILE A 525 -24.44 4.65 -8.85
C ILE A 525 -24.95 3.25 -9.26
N ARG A 526 -24.33 2.16 -8.77
CA ARG A 526 -24.80 0.80 -9.06
C ARG A 526 -26.13 0.46 -8.41
N LEU A 527 -26.38 0.98 -7.21
CA LEU A 527 -27.71 0.91 -6.58
C LEU A 527 -28.79 1.50 -7.48
N GLU A 528 -28.54 2.64 -8.11
CA GLU A 528 -29.46 3.26 -9.04
C GLU A 528 -29.54 2.49 -10.38
N GLU A 529 -28.41 2.26 -11.04
CA GLU A 529 -28.36 1.71 -12.41
C GLU A 529 -28.80 0.24 -12.50
N VAL A 530 -28.41 -0.58 -11.52
CA VAL A 530 -28.62 -2.04 -11.55
C VAL A 530 -29.85 -2.42 -10.74
N PHE A 531 -30.06 -1.76 -9.59
CA PHE A 531 -31.11 -2.11 -8.64
C PHE A 531 -32.27 -1.12 -8.61
N GLY A 532 -32.19 0.03 -9.29
CA GLY A 532 -33.25 1.04 -9.34
C GLY A 532 -33.45 1.82 -8.04
N ILE A 533 -32.40 1.96 -7.21
CA ILE A 533 -32.45 2.57 -5.88
C ILE A 533 -31.74 3.94 -5.89
N GLU A 534 -32.48 5.03 -6.17
CA GLU A 534 -31.95 6.40 -6.25
C GLU A 534 -31.63 7.03 -4.88
N ASN A 535 -32.44 6.77 -3.85
CA ASN A 535 -32.22 7.30 -2.50
C ASN A 535 -32.73 6.34 -1.41
N LEU A 536 -31.84 5.92 -0.51
CA LEU A 536 -32.12 5.02 0.61
C LEU A 536 -33.14 5.60 1.61
N GLU A 537 -33.17 6.92 1.80
CA GLU A 537 -34.09 7.60 2.72
C GLU A 537 -35.47 7.82 2.11
N HIS A 538 -35.59 7.82 0.78
CA HIS A 538 -36.78 8.24 0.02
C HIS A 538 -37.29 7.15 -0.94
N GLN A 539 -37.31 5.89 -0.49
CA GLN A 539 -37.80 4.75 -1.27
C GLN A 539 -39.32 4.87 -1.57
N LYS A 540 -39.72 5.12 -2.82
CA LYS A 540 -41.11 4.93 -3.26
C LYS A 540 -41.19 3.66 -4.10
N GLN A 541 -41.75 2.60 -3.50
CA GLN A 541 -42.31 1.40 -4.17
C GLN A 541 -41.45 0.74 -5.27
N PHE A 542 -40.80 -0.38 -4.95
CA PHE A 542 -40.37 -1.34 -5.97
C PHE A 542 -41.61 -2.13 -6.44
N LYS A 543 -41.67 -2.57 -7.70
CA LYS A 543 -42.66 -3.54 -8.15
C LYS A 543 -41.91 -4.76 -8.68
N ASP A 544 -42.26 -5.96 -8.20
CA ASP A 544 -41.66 -7.18 -8.74
C ASP A 544 -42.10 -7.45 -10.18
N ALA A 545 -41.52 -8.48 -10.80
CA ALA A 545 -41.85 -8.90 -12.15
C ALA A 545 -43.32 -9.30 -12.35
N GLN A 546 -44.10 -9.46 -11.28
CA GLN A 546 -45.53 -9.78 -11.27
C GLN A 546 -46.41 -8.55 -10.94
N GLY A 547 -45.81 -7.36 -10.84
CA GLY A 547 -46.53 -6.10 -10.61
C GLY A 547 -46.97 -5.89 -9.15
N LYS A 548 -46.48 -6.70 -8.21
CA LYS A 548 -46.77 -6.55 -6.78
C LYS A 548 -45.82 -5.53 -6.18
N GLU A 549 -46.38 -4.56 -5.44
CA GLU A 549 -45.59 -3.55 -4.75
C GLU A 549 -44.72 -4.20 -3.66
N TRP A 550 -43.41 -4.11 -3.86
CA TRP A 550 -42.34 -4.36 -2.89
C TRP A 550 -42.04 -3.04 -2.17
N GLY A 551 -42.51 -2.96 -0.93
CA GLY A 551 -42.32 -1.79 -0.07
C GLY A 551 -40.95 -1.80 0.63
N ARG A 552 -40.55 -0.61 1.08
CA ARG A 552 -39.49 -0.28 2.04
C ARG A 552 -39.18 -1.30 3.14
N GLU A 553 -40.11 -2.17 3.45
CA GLU A 553 -40.14 -3.01 4.64
C GLU A 553 -39.02 -4.06 4.63
N TYR A 554 -38.59 -4.53 3.45
CA TYR A 554 -37.63 -5.63 3.29
C TYR A 554 -36.18 -5.20 3.09
N LEU A 555 -35.92 -3.95 2.72
CA LEU A 555 -34.54 -3.44 2.61
C LEU A 555 -34.17 -2.74 3.92
N ILE A 556 -33.24 -3.32 4.67
CA ILE A 556 -32.89 -2.85 6.01
C ILE A 556 -31.44 -2.37 5.98
N ASP A 557 -31.25 -1.10 6.30
CA ASP A 557 -29.96 -0.41 6.24
C ASP A 557 -29.25 -0.44 7.61
N PHE A 558 -28.04 -0.99 7.67
CA PHE A 558 -27.12 -0.96 8.82
C PHE A 558 -25.95 -0.03 8.49
N ASP A 559 -25.07 0.30 9.43
CA ASP A 559 -24.01 1.29 9.17
C ASP A 559 -23.08 0.85 8.02
N ARG A 560 -22.60 -0.40 8.06
CA ARG A 560 -21.62 -0.95 7.09
C ARG A 560 -22.24 -1.73 5.91
N PHE A 561 -23.41 -2.32 6.10
CA PHE A 561 -24.07 -3.12 5.06
C PHE A 561 -25.56 -2.84 4.98
N MET A 562 -26.18 -3.20 3.86
CA MET A 562 -27.63 -3.30 3.74
C MET A 562 -28.01 -4.75 3.56
N LEU A 563 -29.20 -5.12 4.03
CA LEU A 563 -29.74 -6.44 3.76
C LEU A 563 -31.07 -6.33 3.05
N LEU A 564 -31.25 -7.22 2.07
CA LEU A 564 -32.57 -7.58 1.61
C LEU A 564 -33.07 -8.74 2.48
N GLY A 565 -33.93 -8.40 3.42
CA GLY A 565 -34.61 -9.31 4.31
C GLY A 565 -35.50 -10.23 3.52
N VAL A 566 -35.20 -11.53 3.57
CA VAL A 566 -36.04 -12.64 3.06
C VAL A 566 -35.94 -12.89 1.54
N ALA A 567 -34.74 -13.27 1.11
CA ALA A 567 -34.44 -13.70 -0.25
C ALA A 567 -35.22 -14.96 -0.73
N ASP A 568 -35.91 -15.67 0.17
CA ASP A 568 -36.62 -16.92 -0.12
C ASP A 568 -38.15 -16.82 0.08
N ARG A 569 -38.74 -15.65 -0.19
CA ARG A 569 -40.18 -15.37 0.00
C ARG A 569 -41.11 -16.44 -0.59
N ALA A 570 -40.74 -17.02 -1.74
CA ALA A 570 -41.52 -18.07 -2.40
C ALA A 570 -41.70 -19.33 -1.53
N CYS A 571 -40.86 -19.50 -0.51
CA CYS A 571 -40.80 -20.67 0.35
C CYS A 571 -41.44 -20.46 1.73
N TYR A 572 -41.90 -19.25 2.05
CA TYR A 572 -42.65 -18.99 3.26
C TYR A 572 -44.15 -19.24 3.03
N VAL A 573 -44.63 -20.37 3.54
CA VAL A 573 -46.03 -20.82 3.41
C VAL A 573 -47.01 -19.96 4.23
N GLN A 574 -46.54 -19.18 5.21
CA GLN A 574 -47.36 -18.33 6.08
C GLN A 574 -46.77 -16.91 6.21
N SER A 575 -47.58 -15.88 6.00
CA SER A 575 -47.17 -14.47 6.09
C SER A 575 -46.77 -14.04 7.51
N LEU A 576 -47.40 -14.59 8.56
CA LEU A 576 -47.09 -14.23 9.95
C LEU A 576 -45.62 -14.49 10.33
N ILE A 577 -45.05 -15.63 9.91
CA ILE A 577 -43.66 -16.01 10.21
C ILE A 577 -42.67 -15.07 9.51
N LEU A 578 -43.06 -14.52 8.36
CA LEU A 578 -42.28 -13.54 7.61
C LEU A 578 -42.25 -12.20 8.34
N ASP A 579 -43.42 -11.72 8.78
CA ASP A 579 -43.58 -10.42 9.43
C ASP A 579 -42.88 -10.38 10.80
N GLU A 580 -42.92 -11.47 11.58
CA GLU A 580 -42.19 -11.59 12.84
C GLU A 580 -40.67 -11.50 12.66
N LYS A 581 -40.12 -12.22 11.67
CA LYS A 581 -38.68 -12.16 11.36
C LYS A 581 -38.27 -10.79 10.85
N LEU A 582 -39.13 -10.16 10.06
CA LEU A 582 -38.90 -8.83 9.53
C LEU A 582 -38.91 -7.77 10.63
N SER A 583 -39.82 -7.87 11.59
CA SER A 583 -39.88 -6.97 12.76
C SER A 583 -38.58 -7.00 13.56
N VAL A 584 -38.04 -8.20 13.85
CA VAL A 584 -36.77 -8.35 14.60
C VAL A 584 -35.58 -7.78 13.82
N LEU A 585 -35.57 -7.97 12.49
CA LEU A 585 -34.56 -7.39 11.61
C LEU A 585 -34.65 -5.85 11.57
N GLN A 586 -35.85 -5.29 11.50
CA GLN A 586 -36.11 -3.85 11.51
C GLN A 586 -35.71 -3.20 12.84
N GLU A 587 -35.84 -3.93 13.95
CA GLU A 587 -35.30 -3.55 15.26
C GLU A 587 -33.76 -3.67 15.36
N LYS A 588 -33.09 -4.17 14.30
CA LYS A 588 -31.62 -4.32 14.19
C LYS A 588 -31.00 -5.19 15.29
N GLN A 589 -31.76 -6.13 15.86
CA GLN A 589 -31.29 -6.95 16.99
C GLN A 589 -30.56 -8.22 16.54
N LYS A 590 -31.19 -8.99 15.64
CA LYS A 590 -30.68 -10.29 15.16
C LYS A 590 -31.03 -10.48 13.70
N ILE A 591 -30.10 -11.06 12.95
CA ILE A 591 -30.25 -11.37 11.54
C ILE A 591 -30.36 -12.88 11.38
N CYS A 592 -31.56 -13.34 11.00
CA CYS A 592 -31.89 -14.76 10.86
C CYS A 592 -32.40 -15.06 9.44
N GLY A 593 -32.23 -16.29 8.98
CA GLY A 593 -32.73 -16.74 7.69
C GLY A 593 -31.86 -16.33 6.49
N TYR A 594 -32.37 -16.58 5.28
CA TYR A 594 -31.67 -16.27 4.03
C TYR A 594 -31.82 -14.79 3.68
N ASN A 595 -30.70 -14.08 3.69
CA ASN A 595 -30.62 -12.65 3.37
C ASN A 595 -29.62 -12.46 2.24
N LEU A 596 -29.85 -11.43 1.43
CA LEU A 596 -28.84 -10.93 0.52
C LEU A 596 -28.17 -9.71 1.16
N TYR A 597 -26.87 -9.80 1.36
CA TYR A 597 -26.05 -8.78 2.01
C TYR A 597 -25.38 -7.93 0.93
N PHE A 598 -25.55 -6.62 1.05
CA PHE A 598 -24.86 -5.61 0.25
C PHE A 598 -23.86 -4.90 1.16
N ASP A 599 -22.58 -5.23 1.03
CA ASP A 599 -21.50 -4.50 1.71
C ASP A 599 -21.35 -3.13 1.04
N LYS A 600 -21.71 -2.07 1.78
CA LYS A 600 -21.71 -0.70 1.26
C LYS A 600 -20.32 -0.09 1.18
N GLU A 601 -19.42 -0.56 2.04
CA GLU A 601 -18.06 -0.05 2.12
C GLU A 601 -17.19 -0.63 1.02
N ASN A 602 -17.35 -1.94 0.76
CA ASN A 602 -16.51 -2.65 -0.20
C ASN A 602 -17.18 -2.83 -1.57
N GLY A 603 -18.49 -2.57 -1.68
CA GLY A 603 -19.25 -2.75 -2.91
C GLY A 603 -19.32 -4.20 -3.35
N LEU A 604 -19.85 -5.04 -2.46
CA LEU A 604 -19.94 -6.48 -2.64
C LEU A 604 -21.35 -6.99 -2.32
N ILE A 605 -21.80 -8.00 -3.05
CA ILE A 605 -23.03 -8.73 -2.77
C ILE A 605 -22.70 -10.18 -2.44
N THR A 606 -23.25 -10.68 -1.34
CA THR A 606 -23.18 -12.10 -0.95
C THR A 606 -24.49 -12.56 -0.35
N ASN A 607 -24.83 -13.84 -0.51
CA ASN A 607 -25.99 -14.48 0.12
C ASN A 607 -25.61 -15.52 1.18
N GLU A 608 -24.32 -15.82 1.34
CA GLU A 608 -23.82 -16.79 2.33
C GLU A 608 -22.70 -16.17 3.17
N ILE A 609 -22.89 -16.21 4.49
CA ILE A 609 -21.94 -15.69 5.48
C ILE A 609 -21.76 -16.65 6.67
N LEU A 610 -22.38 -17.84 6.64
CA LEU A 610 -22.24 -18.81 7.72
C LEU A 610 -20.92 -19.57 7.58
N PRO A 611 -20.11 -19.68 8.67
CA PRO A 611 -18.84 -20.39 8.64
C PRO A 611 -18.92 -21.80 8.05
N SER A 612 -19.95 -22.59 8.39
CA SER A 612 -20.08 -23.97 7.89
C SER A 612 -20.19 -24.09 6.37
N ARG A 613 -20.64 -23.02 5.70
CA ARG A 613 -20.86 -23.01 4.25
C ARG A 613 -19.71 -22.39 3.50
N ILE A 614 -19.16 -21.32 4.05
CA ILE A 614 -18.17 -20.51 3.35
C ILE A 614 -16.74 -20.81 3.80
N LEU A 615 -16.52 -21.54 4.90
CA LEU A 615 -15.19 -21.85 5.40
C LEU A 615 -14.92 -23.36 5.39
N GLU A 616 -13.66 -23.70 5.15
CA GLU A 616 -13.10 -25.03 5.29
C GLU A 616 -11.89 -24.92 6.24
N ILE A 617 -11.98 -25.57 7.40
CA ILE A 617 -10.92 -25.59 8.40
C ILE A 617 -10.19 -26.91 8.27
N ILE A 618 -8.90 -26.85 7.99
CA ILE A 618 -8.06 -28.02 7.76
C ILE A 618 -7.37 -28.43 9.07
N ALA A 619 -6.94 -29.69 9.15
CA ALA A 619 -6.32 -30.27 10.34
C ALA A 619 -5.04 -29.54 10.82
N ASP A 620 -4.38 -28.79 9.94
CA ASP A 620 -3.22 -27.94 10.25
C ASP A 620 -3.61 -26.58 10.86
N GLY A 621 -4.91 -26.31 11.04
CA GLY A 621 -5.42 -25.07 11.60
C GLY A 621 -5.63 -23.96 10.56
N ASN A 622 -5.25 -24.18 9.29
CA ASN A 622 -5.51 -23.22 8.23
C ASN A 622 -7.00 -23.15 7.89
N VAL A 623 -7.47 -21.94 7.62
CA VAL A 623 -8.87 -21.66 7.25
C VAL A 623 -8.93 -21.17 5.82
N TYR A 624 -9.72 -21.85 5.00
CA TYR A 624 -9.93 -21.52 3.60
C TYR A 624 -11.35 -21.03 3.39
N TYR A 625 -11.50 -19.90 2.70
CA TYR A 625 -12.78 -19.43 2.19
C TYR A 625 -13.15 -20.16 0.90
N ARG A 626 -14.39 -20.62 0.82
CA ARG A 626 -15.01 -21.32 -0.32
C ARG A 626 -15.70 -20.29 -1.20
N LEU A 627 -14.95 -19.69 -2.11
CA LEU A 627 -15.48 -18.67 -3.02
C LEU A 627 -16.12 -19.33 -4.24
N ARG A 628 -17.42 -19.11 -4.45
CA ARG A 628 -18.08 -19.55 -5.68
C ARG A 628 -17.67 -18.68 -6.86
N GLU A 629 -17.20 -19.30 -7.95
CA GLU A 629 -16.72 -18.59 -9.15
C GLU A 629 -17.82 -17.75 -9.80
N ALA A 630 -19.06 -18.27 -9.82
CA ALA A 630 -20.20 -17.54 -10.37
C ALA A 630 -20.49 -16.26 -9.57
N ASP A 631 -20.43 -16.32 -8.24
CA ASP A 631 -20.67 -15.15 -7.39
C ASP A 631 -19.53 -14.12 -7.50
N LEU A 632 -18.28 -14.58 -7.64
CA LEU A 632 -17.13 -13.74 -7.97
C LEU A 632 -17.33 -12.97 -9.28
N ASN A 633 -17.64 -13.69 -10.36
CA ASN A 633 -17.81 -13.09 -11.68
C ASN A 633 -19.03 -12.16 -11.72
N LEU A 634 -20.11 -12.49 -11.01
CA LEU A 634 -21.28 -11.64 -10.88
C LEU A 634 -20.96 -10.32 -10.19
N ASN A 635 -20.20 -10.35 -9.09
CA ASN A 635 -19.76 -9.14 -8.42
C ASN A 635 -18.82 -8.30 -9.29
N LYS A 636 -17.87 -8.94 -9.99
CA LYS A 636 -17.00 -8.27 -10.97
C LYS A 636 -17.80 -7.57 -12.07
N PHE A 637 -18.81 -8.25 -12.60
CA PHE A 637 -19.69 -7.70 -13.62
C PHE A 637 -20.54 -6.52 -13.10
N ILE A 638 -21.22 -6.67 -11.97
CA ILE A 638 -22.14 -5.66 -11.43
C ILE A 638 -21.40 -4.39 -11.01
N PHE A 639 -20.29 -4.53 -10.28
CA PHE A 639 -19.65 -3.38 -9.66
C PHE A 639 -18.55 -2.75 -10.53
N TYR A 640 -17.85 -3.54 -11.35
CA TYR A 640 -16.67 -3.10 -12.12
C TYR A 640 -16.91 -3.05 -13.62
N ASN A 641 -18.09 -3.45 -14.10
CA ASN A 641 -18.37 -3.59 -15.54
C ASN A 641 -17.34 -4.47 -16.25
N ASP A 642 -16.89 -5.54 -15.59
CA ASP A 642 -15.94 -6.47 -16.18
C ASP A 642 -16.64 -7.36 -17.23
N GLU A 643 -16.43 -7.04 -18.51
CA GLU A 643 -16.99 -7.78 -19.64
C GLU A 643 -16.39 -9.20 -19.75
N ILE A 644 -15.18 -9.44 -19.24
CA ILE A 644 -14.59 -10.79 -19.19
C ILE A 644 -15.33 -11.63 -18.14
N ALA A 645 -15.70 -11.03 -17.02
CA ALA A 645 -16.51 -11.68 -16.01
C ALA A 645 -17.92 -11.98 -16.53
N LEU A 646 -18.53 -11.08 -17.31
CA LEU A 646 -19.81 -11.32 -17.99
C LEU A 646 -19.74 -12.49 -18.98
N GLU A 647 -18.68 -12.55 -19.79
CA GLU A 647 -18.43 -13.66 -20.70
C GLU A 647 -18.23 -14.99 -19.96
N SER A 648 -17.55 -14.95 -18.80
CA SER A 648 -17.35 -16.11 -17.93
C SER A 648 -18.67 -16.60 -17.34
N LEU A 649 -19.54 -15.70 -16.86
CA LEU A 649 -20.90 -16.03 -16.39
C LEU A 649 -21.75 -16.63 -17.51
N LYS A 650 -21.67 -16.09 -18.73
CA LYS A 650 -22.41 -16.60 -19.88
C LYS A 650 -22.05 -18.05 -20.18
N ASN A 651 -20.78 -18.42 -20.03
CA ASN A 651 -20.29 -19.76 -20.34
C ASN A 651 -20.35 -20.72 -19.14
N ALA A 652 -20.61 -20.22 -17.93
CA ALA A 652 -20.68 -21.03 -16.72
C ALA A 652 -21.91 -21.96 -16.73
N GLN A 653 -21.73 -23.19 -16.22
CA GLN A 653 -22.81 -24.16 -16.02
C GLN A 653 -23.68 -23.81 -14.80
N ASP A 654 -23.05 -23.23 -13.77
CA ASP A 654 -23.71 -22.69 -12.58
C ASP A 654 -23.63 -21.16 -12.61
N LEU A 655 -24.78 -20.50 -12.40
CA LEU A 655 -24.90 -19.04 -12.38
C LEU A 655 -24.94 -18.48 -10.94
N GLY A 656 -24.67 -19.33 -9.95
CA GLY A 656 -24.71 -18.95 -8.56
C GLY A 656 -26.13 -18.69 -8.06
N GLU A 657 -26.22 -18.28 -6.80
CA GLU A 657 -27.50 -18.11 -6.11
C GLU A 657 -27.93 -16.65 -6.01
N ILE A 658 -26.99 -15.73 -6.18
CA ILE A 658 -27.24 -14.29 -6.09
C ILE A 658 -28.03 -13.81 -7.32
N LEU A 659 -27.60 -14.19 -8.53
CA LEU A 659 -28.21 -13.71 -9.78
C LEU A 659 -29.72 -14.02 -9.89
N PRO A 660 -30.21 -15.24 -9.59
CA PRO A 660 -31.65 -15.52 -9.57
C PRO A 660 -32.43 -14.63 -8.61
N VAL A 661 -31.91 -14.39 -7.40
CA VAL A 661 -32.55 -13.52 -6.40
C VAL A 661 -32.63 -12.09 -6.92
N LEU A 662 -31.54 -11.56 -7.49
CA LEU A 662 -31.49 -10.23 -8.06
C LEU A 662 -32.48 -10.06 -9.22
N LEU A 663 -32.54 -11.01 -10.15
CA LEU A 663 -33.45 -10.97 -11.31
C LEU A 663 -34.93 -10.97 -10.91
N THR A 664 -35.26 -11.65 -9.82
CA THR A 664 -36.65 -11.69 -9.31
C THR A 664 -37.01 -10.48 -8.45
N THR A 665 -36.03 -9.87 -7.80
CA THR A 665 -36.25 -8.75 -6.87
C THR A 665 -36.17 -7.40 -7.58
N PHE A 666 -35.24 -7.23 -8.52
CA PHE A 666 -34.94 -5.95 -9.16
C PHE A 666 -35.19 -6.04 -10.68
N SER A 667 -36.26 -5.41 -11.15
CA SER A 667 -36.60 -5.37 -12.58
C SER A 667 -35.49 -4.72 -13.43
N HIS A 668 -34.80 -3.71 -12.87
CA HIS A 668 -33.68 -3.02 -13.51
C HIS A 668 -32.48 -3.95 -13.80
N MET A 669 -32.30 -5.04 -13.06
CA MET A 669 -31.23 -6.01 -13.34
C MET A 669 -31.43 -6.68 -14.70
N LYS A 670 -32.69 -6.95 -15.08
CA LYS A 670 -33.03 -7.51 -16.40
C LYS A 670 -32.73 -6.51 -17.52
N ASP A 671 -33.07 -5.25 -17.31
CA ASP A 671 -32.79 -4.18 -18.27
C ASP A 671 -31.29 -3.92 -18.40
N TYR A 672 -30.56 -3.99 -17.28
CA TYR A 672 -29.10 -3.91 -17.23
C TYR A 672 -28.45 -5.02 -18.08
N LEU A 673 -28.90 -6.27 -17.95
CA LEU A 673 -28.44 -7.37 -18.81
C LEU A 673 -28.80 -7.16 -20.28
N ASN A 674 -30.02 -6.71 -20.59
CA ASN A 674 -30.45 -6.43 -21.97
C ASN A 674 -29.64 -5.31 -22.66
N ASN A 675 -29.08 -4.38 -21.89
CA ASN A 675 -28.21 -3.32 -22.41
C ASN A 675 -26.78 -3.80 -22.68
N ARG A 676 -26.39 -4.97 -22.16
CA ARG A 676 -25.04 -5.54 -22.28
C ARG A 676 -24.99 -6.77 -23.16
N LEU A 677 -26.09 -7.51 -23.25
CA LEU A 677 -26.22 -8.74 -24.02
C LEU A 677 -27.35 -8.63 -25.05
N SER A 678 -27.28 -9.43 -26.12
CA SER A 678 -28.41 -9.53 -27.05
C SER A 678 -29.64 -10.10 -26.33
N PRO A 679 -30.87 -9.74 -26.75
CA PRO A 679 -32.09 -10.24 -26.11
C PRO A 679 -32.18 -11.77 -26.00
N GLN A 680 -31.62 -12.49 -26.98
CA GLN A 680 -31.56 -13.96 -26.98
C GLN A 680 -30.63 -14.48 -25.88
N GLN A 681 -29.45 -13.88 -25.72
CA GLN A 681 -28.47 -14.25 -24.69
C GLN A 681 -29.00 -13.93 -23.29
N THR A 682 -29.64 -12.77 -23.10
CA THR A 682 -30.27 -12.42 -21.82
C THR A 682 -31.34 -13.42 -21.44
N GLN A 683 -32.17 -13.84 -22.41
CA GLN A 683 -33.22 -14.82 -22.17
C GLN A 683 -32.64 -16.20 -21.81
N GLU A 684 -31.53 -16.61 -22.42
CA GLU A 684 -30.82 -17.83 -22.06
C GLU A 684 -30.30 -17.80 -20.62
N ILE A 685 -29.62 -16.72 -20.22
CA ILE A 685 -29.12 -16.55 -18.85
C ILE A 685 -30.27 -16.60 -17.84
N ILE A 686 -31.38 -15.91 -18.11
CA ILE A 686 -32.56 -15.90 -17.23
C ILE A 686 -33.18 -17.30 -17.11
N LEU A 687 -33.25 -18.07 -18.20
CA LEU A 687 -33.80 -19.44 -18.18
C LEU A 687 -32.92 -20.41 -17.39
N ARG A 688 -31.59 -20.21 -17.39
CA ARG A 688 -30.64 -21.03 -16.64
C ARG A 688 -30.55 -20.62 -15.17
N ALA A 689 -30.77 -19.35 -14.85
CA ALA A 689 -30.82 -18.81 -13.49
C ALA A 689 -32.09 -19.31 -12.76
N LYS A 690 -32.07 -20.56 -12.30
CA LYS A 690 -33.18 -21.17 -11.56
C LYS A 690 -33.10 -20.79 -10.08
N GLN A 691 -34.22 -20.35 -9.51
CA GLN A 691 -34.34 -20.20 -8.06
C GLN A 691 -34.18 -21.55 -7.35
N LYS A 692 -33.64 -21.52 -6.13
CA LYS A 692 -33.58 -22.70 -5.27
C LYS A 692 -34.99 -23.25 -5.03
N PRO A 693 -35.19 -24.58 -5.10
CA PRO A 693 -36.43 -25.17 -4.63
C PRO A 693 -36.52 -24.98 -3.11
N CYS A 694 -37.72 -24.70 -2.61
CA CYS A 694 -37.97 -24.56 -1.18
C CYS A 694 -37.50 -25.79 -0.42
N ALA A 695 -36.63 -25.58 0.58
CA ALA A 695 -36.28 -26.62 1.53
C ALA A 695 -37.56 -27.08 2.25
N LYS A 696 -37.82 -28.39 2.27
CA LYS A 696 -39.00 -28.99 2.89
C LYS A 696 -38.88 -29.07 4.40
#